data_AF-A0A841C2Z2-F1
#
_entry.id   AF-A0A841C2Z2-F1
#
_cell.length_a   1.000
_cell.length_b   1.000
_cell.length_c   1.000
_cell.angle_alpha   90.00
_cell.angle_beta   90.00
_cell.angle_gamma   90.00
#
_symmetry.space_group_name_H-M   'P 1'
#
loop_
_entity.id
_entity.type
_entity.pdbx_description
1 polymer ?
#
loop_
_entity_poly.entity_id
_entity_poly.type
_entity_poly.pdbx_seq_one_letter_code
_entity_poly.pdbx_strand_id
1 'polypeptide(L)'
;MTMKKRSRPAAWLATAVLAAGFAFAPALPATAAPGDFTTGFEAGDPQPTWVNSVESSTNIGGYCCALTGMESIVGSGTAHAGSTALLYSGNDLSATSSFSYNRVFDVNIPVTAATTLSYWVYPQSGGHLDVAVDLIFTDGSNLRDSGAVDQYGVRVHPTFQGNGSVLGFDKWNYVTSAIGNNVAGKTVDRILIAYDQPLNTGTFRGWFDDISILASAAPARLSSYVDTRRGSNSTGGYSRGNTFPGATVPNGFNFWTPITNGNSDNWLYEYSKTTVQGFAISHEPSPWIGDYGQLQIMPMTGGLKSTPDARKSTFSHANEVAQAHYYRTKLDTYNITAEMAPTDHAGVLRFTFPSSSDAVLLFDTIDSAGGSVVLDAANRTISGYSDHRGRRLYFSATVDHAIAATGNVSGQGATGWIRFATTANEQVTLKVGTSWMSVAQAASNLAQEVGSKSFDTVKEEAATIWDNTLGKVKVEGASTDRLVTFYSNMYRSFMYPNNRSEIVGGVRKYLSPYDNAVHDGQMYVNNGFWDTARAVWPLYTLLAPTRTGEMLDGMVNAYKNGGWTARWTGPGYIDIMVGTNQDLAFGDAYVKGVRNFDYNAAYASMVKNASVYSNDGSKGRKSLEVSTFKGYVPQDVRSESAAWTLEDANADFGIYAMASALGKTEDAAYFQSRALAYANLYSPSVGFFRGKNSNGTWRTSDANFKPNEWGYEFTEGDPWNYVTAAPQDPQGMANLFGGRAQLSSKIDSVFAASRDYLVGSYGGTIHEMLEAYDTNMGQYAHSNEPIHHMIYMYNYAGTPSKTQNRVREVLTKLYGSGAGTGNGYLGDEDNGQMSAWYVFSALGFYPARMGSTDYTIGAPLNPKATIALENGRTFTVEAPAVSDTNRYIQSATLNGVNYTKNYLTHADLLNGGTLSFVMGSSPSSWGTGAGDIPGSITSGSALPKPLADKLTGGTITASAENGTNENAAKLVDDTSLSKWLAFATTATLSYQFGGGASQVVKQYTLTSADDVPGRDPKNWTLQGSTDGTTWVTLDTRSNLDFSDRRQTRAFVVANNTAYSRYRLQITANHGAAETQLAEWELLG
;
A
#
# COMPACT_ATOMS: atom_id res chain seq x y z
N MET A 1 23.96 55.76 30.22
CA MET A 1 23.63 56.38 31.52
C MET A 1 22.78 55.40 32.32
N THR A 2 23.40 54.57 33.17
CA THR A 2 23.45 54.71 34.64
C THR A 2 22.06 54.73 35.30
N MET A 3 21.54 53.61 35.83
CA MET A 3 21.86 52.90 37.10
C MET A 3 21.23 53.56 38.35
N LYS A 4 20.64 52.69 39.20
CA LYS A 4 20.31 52.77 40.66
C LYS A 4 18.82 52.94 41.00
N LYS A 5 18.16 51.94 41.63
CA LYS A 5 18.23 51.43 43.04
C LYS A 5 17.73 52.43 44.10
N ARG A 6 16.75 51.98 44.90
CA ARG A 6 16.45 52.27 46.33
C ARG A 6 15.25 51.38 46.72
N SER A 7 15.05 50.82 47.90
CA SER A 7 15.84 50.55 49.12
C SER A 7 14.88 49.82 50.09
N ARG A 8 15.37 48.81 50.83
CA ARG A 8 14.69 48.12 51.96
C ARG A 8 14.64 48.99 53.24
N PRO A 9 13.88 48.59 54.29
CA PRO A 9 14.49 47.86 55.45
C PRO A 9 13.60 46.68 55.95
N ALA A 10 14.11 45.48 56.31
CA ALA A 10 14.77 45.03 57.57
C ALA A 10 13.84 45.15 58.81
N ALA A 11 13.63 44.19 59.73
CA ALA A 11 14.24 42.91 60.12
C ALA A 11 13.21 42.14 61.05
N TRP A 12 13.26 40.84 61.35
CA TRP A 12 14.17 40.14 62.29
C TRP A 12 13.96 38.60 62.29
N LEU A 13 15.02 37.91 62.74
CA LEU A 13 15.31 36.48 62.87
C LEU A 13 14.34 35.64 63.74
N ALA A 14 14.16 34.36 63.38
CA ALA A 14 14.60 33.22 64.21
C ALA A 14 14.62 31.90 63.40
N THR A 15 15.74 31.20 63.51
CA THR A 15 16.12 29.88 62.95
C THR A 15 15.48 28.70 63.67
N ALA A 16 15.06 27.67 62.93
CA ALA A 16 15.16 26.26 63.35
C ALA A 16 15.18 25.32 62.13
N VAL A 17 16.16 24.42 62.14
CA VAL A 17 16.45 23.38 61.15
C VAL A 17 15.49 22.21 61.34
N LEU A 18 14.90 21.69 60.25
CA LEU A 18 14.48 20.29 60.17
C LEU A 18 14.56 19.83 58.71
N ALA A 19 15.53 18.95 58.47
CA ALA A 19 15.60 18.12 57.29
C ALA A 19 14.48 17.07 57.36
N ALA A 20 13.64 17.03 56.34
CA ALA A 20 12.80 15.88 56.03
C ALA A 20 12.84 15.70 54.51
N GLY A 21 13.35 14.54 54.08
CA GLY A 21 13.58 14.21 52.68
C GLY A 21 12.28 14.15 51.89
N PHE A 22 12.25 14.85 50.77
CA PHE A 22 11.32 14.55 49.70
C PHE A 22 11.92 13.42 48.87
N ALA A 23 11.55 12.19 49.22
CA ALA A 23 11.64 11.08 48.28
C ALA A 23 10.67 11.38 47.13
N PHE A 24 11.19 11.75 45.96
CA PHE A 24 10.43 11.68 44.73
C PHE A 24 10.21 10.20 44.43
N ALA A 25 9.00 9.71 44.73
CA ALA A 25 8.56 8.42 44.24
C ALA A 25 8.55 8.46 42.70
N PRO A 26 8.97 7.39 42.02
CA PRO A 26 8.77 7.27 40.58
C PRO A 26 7.28 7.47 40.28
N ALA A 27 6.97 8.14 39.18
CA ALA A 27 5.60 8.16 38.67
C ALA A 27 5.20 6.70 38.42
N LEU A 28 4.41 6.15 39.34
CA LEU A 28 3.68 4.91 39.14
C LEU A 28 2.78 5.11 37.91
N PRO A 29 2.42 4.04 37.18
CA PRO A 29 1.34 4.12 36.20
C PRO A 29 0.15 4.81 36.87
N ALA A 30 -0.53 5.68 36.13
CA ALA A 30 -1.68 6.41 36.63
C ALA A 30 -2.58 5.45 37.41
N THR A 31 -2.87 5.78 38.67
CA THR A 31 -3.91 5.08 39.43
C THR A 31 -5.14 5.02 38.56
N ALA A 32 -5.67 3.81 38.32
CA ALA A 32 -6.89 3.57 37.55
C ALA A 32 -7.92 4.67 37.87
N ALA A 33 -8.45 5.33 36.85
CA ALA A 33 -9.43 6.37 37.10
C ALA A 33 -10.62 5.74 37.86
N PRO A 34 -11.31 6.48 38.75
CA PRO A 34 -12.52 5.96 39.39
C PRO A 34 -13.50 5.46 38.31
N GLY A 35 -13.67 4.14 38.20
CA GLY A 35 -14.52 3.51 37.18
C GLY A 35 -13.80 2.70 36.09
N ASP A 36 -12.50 2.46 36.17
CA ASP A 36 -11.80 1.50 35.29
C ASP A 36 -11.71 0.10 35.93
N PHE A 37 -11.73 -0.96 35.11
CA PHE A 37 -11.48 -2.35 35.52
C PHE A 37 -10.59 -3.05 34.50
N THR A 38 -9.57 -3.76 34.96
CA THR A 38 -8.74 -4.62 34.12
C THR A 38 -8.31 -5.84 34.93
N THR A 39 -8.28 -7.02 34.30
CA THR A 39 -7.73 -8.24 34.87
C THR A 39 -7.18 -9.14 33.76
N GLY A 40 -5.91 -9.53 33.87
CA GLY A 40 -5.33 -10.67 33.14
C GLY A 40 -5.32 -11.93 34.01
N PHE A 41 -6.07 -11.93 35.12
CA PHE A 41 -6.14 -13.01 36.11
C PHE A 41 -4.82 -13.31 36.83
N GLU A 42 -3.78 -12.49 36.65
CA GLU A 42 -2.46 -12.70 37.24
C GLU A 42 -2.41 -12.35 38.75
N ALA A 43 -1.32 -12.75 39.39
CA ALA A 43 -1.08 -12.40 40.79
C ALA A 43 -0.96 -10.88 40.97
N GLY A 44 -1.96 -10.28 41.63
CA GLY A 44 -2.07 -8.83 41.85
C GLY A 44 -3.23 -8.19 41.09
N ASP A 45 -3.81 -8.89 40.12
CA ASP A 45 -5.01 -8.46 39.41
C ASP A 45 -6.29 -8.75 40.21
N PRO A 46 -7.41 -8.07 39.92
CA PRO A 46 -8.73 -8.48 40.38
C PRO A 46 -9.00 -9.95 40.05
N GLN A 47 -9.23 -10.78 41.07
CA GLN A 47 -9.54 -12.20 40.94
C GLN A 47 -11.06 -12.45 40.94
N PRO A 48 -11.57 -13.48 40.23
CA PRO A 48 -13.00 -13.75 40.19
C PRO A 48 -13.64 -13.85 41.57
N THR A 49 -14.74 -13.13 41.76
CA THR A 49 -15.59 -13.24 42.95
C THR A 49 -16.35 -14.56 42.98
N TRP A 50 -16.61 -15.12 41.79
CA TRP A 50 -17.39 -16.33 41.59
C TRP A 50 -16.64 -17.36 40.74
N VAL A 51 -16.80 -18.64 41.07
CA VAL A 51 -16.21 -19.78 40.34
C VAL A 51 -17.33 -20.76 40.02
N ASN A 52 -17.38 -21.25 38.77
CA ASN A 52 -18.40 -22.20 38.28
C ASN A 52 -19.85 -21.84 38.68
N SER A 53 -20.17 -20.54 38.64
CA SER A 53 -21.39 -19.99 39.24
C SER A 53 -22.34 -19.50 38.16
N VAL A 54 -23.32 -20.35 37.82
CA VAL A 54 -24.38 -20.03 36.87
C VAL A 54 -25.29 -18.93 37.43
N GLU A 55 -25.64 -17.94 36.61
CA GLU A 55 -26.72 -16.97 36.87
C GLU A 55 -28.02 -17.41 36.21
N SER A 56 -27.94 -17.83 34.95
CA SER A 56 -29.06 -18.44 34.24
C SER A 56 -28.50 -19.43 33.21
N SER A 57 -29.15 -20.59 33.08
CA SER A 57 -28.77 -21.59 32.09
C SER A 57 -29.96 -22.41 31.66
N THR A 58 -29.95 -22.87 30.41
CA THR A 58 -30.90 -23.82 29.84
C THR A 58 -30.15 -24.77 28.92
N ASN A 59 -30.40 -26.07 29.08
CA ASN A 59 -29.84 -27.17 28.24
C ASN A 59 -28.30 -27.33 28.26
N ILE A 60 -27.57 -26.69 29.17
CA ILE A 60 -26.11 -26.82 29.28
C ILE A 60 -25.73 -27.81 30.39
N GLY A 61 -24.94 -28.81 30.04
CA GLY A 61 -24.26 -29.72 30.95
C GLY A 61 -22.78 -29.40 31.11
N GLY A 62 -22.12 -30.13 32.00
CA GLY A 62 -20.67 -30.06 32.19
C GLY A 62 -19.87 -30.61 31.00
N TYR A 63 -18.67 -30.07 30.79
CA TYR A 63 -17.72 -30.61 29.82
C TYR A 63 -17.17 -31.99 30.24
N CYS A 64 -16.98 -32.21 31.54
CA CYS A 64 -16.57 -33.51 32.11
C CYS A 64 -17.56 -33.97 33.20
N CYS A 65 -17.49 -35.26 33.56
CA CYS A 65 -18.54 -35.99 34.29
C CYS A 65 -18.92 -35.48 35.69
N ALA A 66 -18.22 -34.48 36.23
CA ALA A 66 -18.48 -33.93 37.56
C ALA A 66 -19.17 -32.54 37.57
N LEU A 67 -19.37 -31.91 36.39
CA LEU A 67 -19.94 -30.57 36.28
C LEU A 67 -21.42 -30.65 35.84
N THR A 68 -22.28 -29.84 36.46
CA THR A 68 -23.73 -29.79 36.17
C THR A 68 -24.15 -28.60 35.31
N GLY A 69 -23.19 -27.84 34.78
CA GLY A 69 -23.39 -26.66 33.94
C GLY A 69 -22.04 -26.16 33.40
N MET A 70 -22.01 -24.93 32.87
CA MET A 70 -20.79 -24.34 32.34
C MET A 70 -19.73 -24.13 33.43
N GLU A 71 -18.49 -24.53 33.15
CA GLU A 71 -17.29 -24.23 33.93
C GLU A 71 -16.83 -22.79 33.68
N SER A 72 -16.41 -22.09 34.72
CA SER A 72 -15.78 -20.77 34.66
C SER A 72 -14.79 -20.63 35.82
N ILE A 73 -13.51 -20.91 35.59
CA ILE A 73 -12.46 -20.96 36.63
C ILE A 73 -11.11 -20.47 36.10
N VAL A 74 -10.33 -19.76 36.94
CA VAL A 74 -8.96 -19.37 36.59
C VAL A 74 -8.07 -20.61 36.58
N GLY A 75 -7.28 -20.77 35.53
CA GLY A 75 -6.33 -21.87 35.40
C GLY A 75 -5.04 -21.46 34.71
N SER A 76 -3.99 -22.25 34.88
CA SER A 76 -2.68 -22.08 34.25
C SER A 76 -2.66 -22.64 32.82
N GLY A 77 -3.73 -22.41 32.05
CA GLY A 77 -3.90 -22.92 30.70
C GLY A 77 -3.17 -22.11 29.63
N THR A 78 -3.69 -22.11 28.40
CA THR A 78 -3.26 -21.17 27.37
C THR A 78 -3.67 -19.77 27.83
N ALA A 79 -2.71 -18.95 28.26
CA ALA A 79 -2.89 -17.52 28.55
C ALA A 79 -2.48 -16.68 27.32
N HIS A 80 -3.08 -15.50 27.16
CA HIS A 80 -2.74 -14.56 26.09
C HIS A 80 -1.51 -13.75 26.50
N ALA A 81 -1.54 -13.17 27.69
CA ALA A 81 -0.41 -12.55 28.36
C ALA A 81 -0.24 -13.22 29.74
N GLY A 82 0.96 -13.15 30.31
CA GLY A 82 1.19 -13.72 31.65
C GLY A 82 1.20 -15.25 31.68
N SER A 83 0.54 -15.82 32.70
CA SER A 83 0.63 -17.24 33.08
C SER A 83 -0.72 -17.90 33.39
N THR A 84 -1.80 -17.14 33.46
CA THR A 84 -3.15 -17.59 33.83
C THR A 84 -4.22 -16.99 32.93
N ALA A 85 -5.34 -17.69 32.79
CA ALA A 85 -6.52 -17.21 32.06
C ALA A 85 -7.79 -17.85 32.63
N LEU A 86 -8.95 -17.32 32.27
CA LEU A 86 -10.25 -17.83 32.69
C LEU A 86 -10.75 -18.92 31.74
N LEU A 87 -10.74 -20.17 32.18
CA LEU A 87 -11.33 -21.30 31.46
C LEU A 87 -12.84 -21.12 31.38
N TYR A 88 -13.42 -21.35 30.19
CA TYR A 88 -14.83 -21.67 30.05
C TYR A 88 -14.98 -23.06 29.42
N SER A 89 -15.94 -23.87 29.88
CA SER A 89 -16.21 -25.16 29.24
C SER A 89 -17.63 -25.66 29.51
N GLY A 90 -18.22 -26.39 28.58
CA GLY A 90 -19.54 -26.98 28.76
C GLY A 90 -19.91 -27.94 27.64
N ASN A 91 -21.10 -28.54 27.76
CA ASN A 91 -21.67 -29.40 26.75
C ASN A 91 -23.13 -29.03 26.51
N ASP A 92 -23.46 -28.69 25.27
CA ASP A 92 -24.82 -28.41 24.86
C ASP A 92 -25.60 -29.69 24.61
N LEU A 93 -26.65 -29.89 25.40
CA LEU A 93 -27.41 -31.13 25.46
C LEU A 93 -28.65 -31.14 24.57
N SER A 94 -28.95 -30.04 23.85
CA SER A 94 -30.23 -29.91 23.15
C SER A 94 -30.11 -29.15 21.84
N ALA A 95 -30.67 -29.69 20.75
CA ALA A 95 -30.80 -29.02 19.46
C ALA A 95 -31.82 -27.86 19.45
N THR A 96 -32.14 -27.31 20.62
CA THR A 96 -33.01 -26.14 20.79
C THR A 96 -32.18 -24.93 21.23
N SER A 97 -32.81 -23.80 21.57
CA SER A 97 -32.05 -22.67 22.13
C SER A 97 -31.45 -23.07 23.47
N SER A 98 -30.15 -22.86 23.62
CA SER A 98 -29.35 -23.30 24.75
C SER A 98 -28.37 -22.19 25.13
N PHE A 99 -28.28 -21.91 26.42
CA PHE A 99 -27.43 -20.83 26.93
C PHE A 99 -26.94 -21.10 28.35
N SER A 100 -25.81 -20.50 28.71
CA SER A 100 -25.34 -20.41 30.09
C SER A 100 -24.64 -19.08 30.27
N TYR A 101 -25.03 -18.34 31.30
CA TYR A 101 -24.37 -17.10 31.70
C TYR A 101 -23.80 -17.31 33.10
N ASN A 102 -22.48 -17.33 33.21
CA ASN A 102 -21.78 -17.53 34.48
C ASN A 102 -21.26 -16.20 35.01
N ARG A 103 -21.52 -15.94 36.29
CA ARG A 103 -20.94 -14.81 37.02
C ARG A 103 -19.47 -15.04 37.24
N VAL A 104 -18.67 -13.98 37.09
CA VAL A 104 -17.24 -14.01 37.35
C VAL A 104 -16.86 -12.94 38.37
N PHE A 105 -17.28 -11.70 38.16
CA PHE A 105 -16.93 -10.57 39.04
C PHE A 105 -18.18 -9.82 39.49
N ASP A 106 -18.20 -9.43 40.77
CA ASP A 106 -19.03 -8.33 41.25
C ASP A 106 -18.21 -7.03 41.12
N VAL A 107 -18.78 -6.02 40.46
CA VAL A 107 -18.12 -4.75 40.16
C VAL A 107 -19.09 -3.58 40.37
N ASN A 108 -18.56 -2.36 40.37
CA ASN A 108 -19.38 -1.15 40.44
C ASN A 108 -18.77 -0.09 39.52
N ILE A 109 -18.96 -0.27 38.22
CA ILE A 109 -18.26 0.51 37.18
C ILE A 109 -19.26 1.41 36.45
N PRO A 110 -19.19 2.75 36.61
CA PRO A 110 -20.03 3.65 35.84
C PRO A 110 -19.64 3.63 34.36
N VAL A 111 -20.64 3.52 33.48
CA VAL A 111 -20.45 3.57 32.03
C VAL A 111 -20.66 5.01 31.56
N THR A 112 -19.63 5.56 30.93
CA THR A 112 -19.68 6.87 30.25
C THR A 112 -19.81 6.67 28.74
N ALA A 113 -20.04 7.76 28.00
CA ALA A 113 -20.01 7.71 26.52
C ALA A 113 -18.65 7.27 25.97
N ALA A 114 -17.58 7.36 26.76
CA ALA A 114 -16.21 6.99 26.40
C ALA A 114 -15.83 5.56 26.83
N THR A 115 -16.73 4.84 27.50
CA THR A 115 -16.42 3.52 28.05
C THR A 115 -16.35 2.46 26.95
N THR A 116 -15.25 1.71 26.95
CA THR A 116 -14.98 0.59 26.04
C THR A 116 -14.79 -0.70 26.84
N LEU A 117 -15.39 -1.79 26.38
CA LEU A 117 -15.11 -3.15 26.83
C LEU A 117 -14.12 -3.79 25.86
N SER A 118 -13.07 -4.45 26.35
CA SER A 118 -12.24 -5.33 25.54
C SER A 118 -11.85 -6.60 26.29
N TYR A 119 -11.59 -7.67 25.54
CA TYR A 119 -11.10 -8.94 26.08
C TYR A 119 -10.47 -9.78 24.98
N TRP A 120 -9.70 -10.78 25.37
CA TRP A 120 -9.23 -11.84 24.49
C TRP A 120 -10.01 -13.13 24.73
N VAL A 121 -10.27 -13.86 23.65
CA VAL A 121 -10.92 -15.18 23.72
C VAL A 121 -10.22 -16.20 22.83
N TYR A 122 -9.95 -17.38 23.38
CA TYR A 122 -9.35 -18.54 22.70
C TYR A 122 -10.34 -19.70 22.69
N PRO A 123 -11.20 -19.83 21.67
CA PRO A 123 -12.04 -21.01 21.50
C PRO A 123 -11.20 -22.21 21.04
N GLN A 124 -11.37 -23.37 21.67
CA GLN A 124 -10.69 -24.60 21.26
C GLN A 124 -11.46 -25.33 20.16
N SER A 125 -10.75 -25.90 19.19
CA SER A 125 -11.37 -26.72 18.14
C SER A 125 -12.12 -27.94 18.71
N GLY A 126 -13.12 -28.42 17.96
CA GLY A 126 -14.02 -29.47 18.43
C GLY A 126 -15.16 -28.98 19.32
N GLY A 127 -15.36 -27.66 19.43
CA GLY A 127 -16.52 -27.07 20.09
C GLY A 127 -17.17 -25.90 19.34
N HIS A 128 -17.98 -25.10 20.04
CA HIS A 128 -18.72 -23.96 19.46
C HIS A 128 -18.04 -22.60 19.76
N LEU A 129 -18.27 -21.62 18.87
CA LEU A 129 -17.71 -20.26 18.96
C LEU A 129 -18.65 -19.26 19.64
N ASP A 130 -19.85 -19.68 20.05
CA ASP A 130 -20.93 -18.81 20.52
C ASP A 130 -20.71 -18.34 21.96
N VAL A 131 -19.63 -17.58 22.18
CA VAL A 131 -19.19 -17.07 23.48
C VAL A 131 -18.90 -15.57 23.45
N ALA A 132 -19.14 -14.90 24.57
CA ALA A 132 -18.78 -13.48 24.76
C ALA A 132 -18.64 -13.13 26.24
N VAL A 133 -18.00 -12.00 26.53
CA VAL A 133 -18.18 -11.32 27.83
C VAL A 133 -19.52 -10.59 27.81
N ASP A 134 -20.32 -10.75 28.85
CA ASP A 134 -21.55 -10.00 29.06
C ASP A 134 -21.48 -9.18 30.35
N LEU A 135 -22.21 -8.07 30.39
CA LEU A 135 -22.26 -7.16 31.53
C LEU A 135 -23.71 -7.04 32.01
N ILE A 136 -23.93 -7.25 33.30
CA ILE A 136 -25.22 -6.96 33.94
C ILE A 136 -25.15 -5.58 34.60
N PHE A 137 -26.16 -4.76 34.36
CA PHE A 137 -26.26 -3.42 34.91
C PHE A 137 -27.15 -3.40 36.16
N THR A 138 -26.92 -2.41 37.02
CA THR A 138 -27.70 -2.21 38.27
C THR A 138 -29.21 -2.00 38.07
N ASP A 139 -29.65 -1.65 36.86
CA ASP A 139 -31.07 -1.54 36.48
C ASP A 139 -31.69 -2.89 36.04
N GLY A 140 -30.92 -3.98 36.07
CA GLY A 140 -31.32 -5.33 35.67
C GLY A 140 -31.20 -5.63 34.17
N SER A 141 -30.81 -4.65 33.36
CA SER A 141 -30.53 -4.87 31.93
C SER A 141 -29.15 -5.48 31.69
N ASN A 142 -28.85 -5.89 30.45
CA ASN A 142 -27.60 -6.55 30.09
C ASN A 142 -26.96 -5.97 28.81
N LEU A 143 -25.69 -6.32 28.54
CA LEU A 143 -24.97 -5.85 27.35
C LEU A 143 -25.38 -6.61 26.09
N ARG A 144 -25.55 -7.94 26.16
CA ARG A 144 -25.91 -8.81 25.02
C ARG A 144 -27.15 -8.34 24.25
N ASP A 145 -28.11 -7.72 24.92
CA ASP A 145 -29.36 -7.21 24.36
C ASP A 145 -29.36 -5.69 24.10
N SER A 146 -28.25 -4.99 24.39
CA SER A 146 -28.15 -3.52 24.24
C SER A 146 -28.01 -3.04 22.79
N GLY A 147 -27.73 -3.95 21.86
CA GLY A 147 -27.36 -3.63 20.49
C GLY A 147 -25.92 -3.12 20.31
N ALA A 148 -25.07 -3.21 21.34
CA ALA A 148 -23.64 -2.93 21.22
C ALA A 148 -22.99 -3.87 20.21
N VAL A 149 -22.04 -3.33 19.44
CA VAL A 149 -21.28 -4.06 18.43
C VAL A 149 -19.78 -3.96 18.70
N ASP A 150 -19.04 -4.98 18.28
CA ASP A 150 -17.59 -5.04 18.35
C ASP A 150 -16.93 -4.17 17.25
N GLN A 151 -15.61 -4.24 17.15
CA GLN A 151 -14.83 -3.50 16.15
C GLN A 151 -15.18 -3.86 14.69
N TYR A 152 -15.69 -5.07 14.46
CA TYR A 152 -16.11 -5.56 13.15
C TYR A 152 -17.58 -5.24 12.85
N GLY A 153 -18.30 -4.61 13.79
CA GLY A 153 -19.73 -4.31 13.67
C GLY A 153 -20.63 -5.50 13.99
N VAL A 154 -20.09 -6.58 14.55
CA VAL A 154 -20.85 -7.76 14.99
C VAL A 154 -21.36 -7.50 16.40
N ARG A 155 -22.63 -7.84 16.69
CA ARG A 155 -23.19 -7.64 18.03
C ARG A 155 -22.35 -8.36 19.09
N VAL A 156 -22.12 -7.71 20.23
CA VAL A 156 -21.45 -8.29 21.41
C VAL A 156 -22.45 -9.18 22.15
N HIS A 157 -22.84 -10.26 21.49
CA HIS A 157 -23.76 -11.27 21.97
C HIS A 157 -23.19 -12.62 21.53
N PRO A 158 -23.18 -13.66 22.39
CA PRO A 158 -22.45 -14.91 22.09
C PRO A 158 -22.82 -15.53 20.74
N THR A 159 -24.12 -15.68 20.44
CA THR A 159 -24.61 -16.16 19.14
C THR A 159 -24.08 -15.38 17.94
N PHE A 160 -24.00 -14.06 18.04
CA PHE A 160 -23.58 -13.22 16.92
C PHE A 160 -22.06 -13.25 16.75
N GLN A 161 -21.31 -13.33 17.85
CA GLN A 161 -19.86 -13.49 17.82
C GLN A 161 -19.46 -14.82 17.17
N GLY A 162 -20.16 -15.91 17.51
CA GLY A 162 -19.97 -17.23 16.90
C GLY A 162 -20.30 -17.26 15.41
N ASN A 163 -21.49 -16.78 15.03
CA ASN A 163 -21.93 -16.79 13.62
C ASN A 163 -21.30 -15.70 12.75
N GLY A 164 -20.81 -14.62 13.36
CA GLY A 164 -20.26 -13.44 12.67
C GLY A 164 -18.93 -13.69 11.95
N SER A 165 -18.34 -14.88 12.10
CA SER A 165 -17.03 -15.27 11.54
C SER A 165 -15.86 -14.43 12.05
N VAL A 166 -16.00 -13.77 13.21
CA VAL A 166 -14.95 -12.94 13.82
C VAL A 166 -14.07 -13.72 14.78
N LEU A 167 -14.61 -14.79 15.39
CA LEU A 167 -13.85 -15.72 16.21
C LEU A 167 -13.35 -16.90 15.37
N GLY A 168 -12.09 -17.28 15.57
CA GLY A 168 -11.55 -18.52 15.02
C GLY A 168 -11.05 -19.44 16.13
N PHE A 169 -11.06 -20.74 15.85
CA PHE A 169 -10.54 -21.76 16.75
C PHE A 169 -9.02 -21.70 16.88
N ASP A 170 -8.54 -22.17 18.02
CA ASP A 170 -7.14 -22.43 18.36
C ASP A 170 -6.21 -21.22 18.17
N LYS A 171 -6.78 -20.02 18.25
CA LYS A 171 -6.05 -18.75 18.25
C LYS A 171 -6.71 -17.76 19.21
N TRP A 172 -5.92 -16.81 19.68
CA TRP A 172 -6.42 -15.67 20.45
C TRP A 172 -7.14 -14.69 19.52
N ASN A 173 -8.38 -14.36 19.87
CA ASN A 173 -9.21 -13.39 19.17
C ASN A 173 -9.41 -12.18 20.09
N TYR A 174 -9.06 -10.99 19.63
CA TYR A 174 -9.31 -9.76 20.36
C TYR A 174 -10.72 -9.26 20.04
N VAL A 175 -11.50 -8.92 21.07
CA VAL A 175 -12.82 -8.31 20.92
C VAL A 175 -12.81 -6.99 21.67
N THR A 176 -13.28 -5.92 21.03
CA THR A 176 -13.42 -4.60 21.64
C THR A 176 -14.71 -3.92 21.18
N SER A 177 -15.39 -3.24 22.11
CA SER A 177 -16.67 -2.58 21.86
C SER A 177 -16.78 -1.27 22.63
N ALA A 178 -17.10 -0.18 21.92
CA ALA A 178 -17.40 1.12 22.51
C ALA A 178 -18.81 1.10 23.14
N ILE A 179 -18.98 0.33 24.22
CA ILE A 179 -20.27 0.07 24.88
C ILE A 179 -20.96 1.36 25.35
N GLY A 180 -20.20 2.43 25.61
CA GLY A 180 -20.73 3.75 25.94
C GLY A 180 -21.75 4.29 24.93
N ASN A 181 -21.65 3.91 23.66
CA ASN A 181 -22.59 4.31 22.61
C ASN A 181 -24.02 3.78 22.83
N ASN A 182 -24.16 2.68 23.57
CA ASN A 182 -25.43 1.98 23.78
C ASN A 182 -25.93 2.09 25.22
N VAL A 183 -25.01 2.15 26.19
CA VAL A 183 -25.32 1.96 27.62
C VAL A 183 -24.71 3.03 28.53
N ALA A 184 -24.28 4.18 28.00
CA ALA A 184 -23.85 5.31 28.84
C ALA A 184 -24.91 5.72 29.87
N GLY A 185 -24.45 6.07 31.07
CA GLY A 185 -25.30 6.41 32.22
C GLY A 185 -25.72 5.21 33.08
N LYS A 186 -25.48 3.97 32.62
CA LYS A 186 -25.65 2.77 33.43
C LYS A 186 -24.41 2.50 34.29
N THR A 187 -24.56 1.60 35.26
CA THR A 187 -23.46 1.11 36.09
C THR A 187 -23.39 -0.41 35.97
N VAL A 188 -22.23 -0.94 35.58
CA VAL A 188 -21.96 -2.38 35.56
C VAL A 188 -21.93 -2.88 37.00
N ASP A 189 -22.80 -3.84 37.28
CA ASP A 189 -22.95 -4.54 38.55
C ASP A 189 -22.15 -5.84 38.54
N ARG A 190 -22.16 -6.57 37.42
CA ARG A 190 -21.48 -7.86 37.28
C ARG A 190 -20.90 -8.09 35.89
N ILE A 191 -19.78 -8.80 35.85
CA ILE A 191 -19.15 -9.30 34.63
C ILE A 191 -19.39 -10.80 34.54
N LEU A 192 -19.92 -11.23 33.40
CA LEU A 192 -20.28 -12.61 33.11
C LEU A 192 -19.47 -13.13 31.92
N ILE A 193 -19.22 -14.43 31.90
CA ILE A 193 -18.93 -15.17 30.66
C ILE A 193 -20.21 -15.83 30.19
N ALA A 194 -20.55 -15.59 28.93
CA ALA A 194 -21.79 -16.01 28.33
C ALA A 194 -21.52 -16.98 27.18
N TYR A 195 -22.29 -18.07 27.18
CA TYR A 195 -22.48 -18.97 26.04
C TYR A 195 -23.95 -18.91 25.63
N ASP A 196 -24.22 -18.75 24.35
CA ASP A 196 -25.58 -18.66 23.82
C ASP A 196 -25.60 -19.02 22.35
N GLN A 197 -26.05 -20.23 22.02
CA GLN A 197 -25.99 -20.75 20.66
C GLN A 197 -27.38 -20.87 20.01
N PRO A 198 -27.46 -20.77 18.66
CA PRO A 198 -28.65 -21.20 17.93
C PRO A 198 -28.78 -22.74 17.96
N LEU A 199 -29.86 -23.27 17.38
CA LEU A 199 -30.24 -24.70 17.39
C LEU A 199 -29.08 -25.66 17.02
N ASN A 200 -28.36 -26.21 17.99
CA ASN A 200 -27.24 -27.14 17.78
C ASN A 200 -26.96 -28.00 19.02
N THR A 201 -26.02 -28.94 18.97
CA THR A 201 -25.56 -29.74 20.14
C THR A 201 -24.05 -29.86 20.14
N GLY A 202 -23.43 -30.17 21.28
CA GLY A 202 -22.00 -30.49 21.35
C GLY A 202 -21.22 -29.67 22.38
N THR A 203 -19.94 -29.97 22.52
CA THR A 203 -19.07 -29.35 23.52
C THR A 203 -18.67 -27.93 23.13
N PHE A 204 -18.31 -27.12 24.11
CA PHE A 204 -17.60 -25.87 23.89
C PHE A 204 -16.56 -25.71 25.00
N ARG A 205 -15.40 -25.17 24.65
CA ARG A 205 -14.29 -24.99 25.60
C ARG A 205 -13.35 -23.92 25.09
N GLY A 206 -12.77 -23.15 26.00
CA GLY A 206 -11.77 -22.15 25.65
C GLY A 206 -11.35 -21.31 26.83
N TRP A 207 -10.69 -20.18 26.54
CA TRP A 207 -10.16 -19.28 27.55
C TRP A 207 -10.56 -17.84 27.26
N PHE A 208 -10.82 -17.07 28.31
CA PHE A 208 -10.90 -15.61 28.26
C PHE A 208 -9.71 -15.01 29.01
N ASP A 209 -9.18 -13.91 28.51
CA ASP A 209 -8.03 -13.23 29.11
C ASP A 209 -8.09 -11.71 28.91
N ASP A 210 -7.31 -10.98 29.71
CA ASP A 210 -7.14 -9.52 29.69
C ASP A 210 -8.48 -8.74 29.55
N ILE A 211 -9.48 -9.06 30.39
CA ILE A 211 -10.77 -8.36 30.38
C ILE A 211 -10.58 -6.95 30.92
N SER A 212 -11.01 -5.96 30.13
CA SER A 212 -10.86 -4.55 30.47
C SER A 212 -12.13 -3.74 30.16
N ILE A 213 -12.53 -2.87 31.09
CA ILE A 213 -13.61 -1.88 30.95
C ILE A 213 -13.00 -0.54 31.32
N LEU A 214 -12.69 0.29 30.32
CA LEU A 214 -11.98 1.55 30.51
C LEU A 214 -12.78 2.73 29.98
N ALA A 215 -12.79 3.83 30.73
CA ALA A 215 -13.29 5.12 30.27
C ALA A 215 -12.13 5.95 29.67
N SER A 216 -11.78 5.69 28.42
CA SER A 216 -10.70 6.43 27.73
C SER A 216 -11.26 7.59 26.91
N ALA A 217 -10.83 8.81 27.22
CA ALA A 217 -11.14 9.97 26.38
C ALA A 217 -10.61 9.75 24.96
N ALA A 218 -11.39 10.19 23.96
CA ALA A 218 -10.92 10.22 22.59
C ALA A 218 -9.57 10.98 22.51
N PRO A 219 -8.59 10.47 21.74
CA PRO A 219 -7.34 11.17 21.52
C PRO A 219 -7.56 12.64 21.12
N ALA A 220 -6.78 13.54 21.71
CA ALA A 220 -6.93 14.97 21.46
C ALA A 220 -6.54 15.40 20.03
N ARG A 221 -5.86 14.52 19.28
CA ARG A 221 -5.33 14.80 17.94
C ARG A 221 -5.36 13.56 17.04
N LEU A 222 -5.36 13.79 15.72
CA LEU A 222 -5.55 12.73 14.72
C LEU A 222 -4.37 11.76 14.65
N SER A 223 -3.14 12.28 14.71
CA SER A 223 -1.91 11.49 14.67
C SER A 223 -1.74 10.52 15.83
N SER A 224 -2.51 10.67 16.91
CA SER A 224 -2.56 9.71 18.03
C SER A 224 -3.49 8.52 17.78
N TYR A 225 -4.34 8.55 16.74
CA TYR A 225 -5.06 7.36 16.29
C TYR A 225 -4.18 6.43 15.45
N VAL A 226 -3.01 6.88 14.98
CA VAL A 226 -2.13 6.05 14.17
C VAL A 226 -1.41 5.03 15.05
N ASP A 227 -1.56 3.74 14.73
CA ASP A 227 -0.70 2.66 15.25
C ASP A 227 0.24 2.18 14.14
N THR A 228 1.53 2.46 14.29
CA THR A 228 2.54 2.12 13.27
C THR A 228 3.00 0.66 13.33
N ARG A 229 2.53 -0.14 14.32
CA ARG A 229 2.78 -1.59 14.38
C ARG A 229 1.76 -2.38 13.56
N ARG A 230 0.73 -1.71 13.06
CA ARG A 230 -0.29 -2.33 12.23
C ARG A 230 0.35 -2.94 10.97
N GLY A 231 0.34 -4.27 10.93
CA GLY A 231 0.90 -5.11 9.87
C GLY A 231 2.29 -5.67 10.15
N SER A 232 2.85 -5.43 11.34
CA SER A 232 4.20 -5.90 11.70
C SER A 232 4.22 -7.29 12.36
N ASN A 233 3.06 -7.92 12.57
CA ASN A 233 3.00 -9.34 12.93
C ASN A 233 3.04 -10.21 11.67
N SER A 234 4.13 -10.09 10.92
CA SER A 234 4.34 -10.73 9.63
C SER A 234 5.63 -11.54 9.63
N THR A 235 5.72 -12.52 8.74
CA THR A 235 6.93 -13.32 8.51
C THR A 235 7.09 -13.54 7.01
N GLY A 236 8.26 -14.00 6.58
CA GLY A 236 8.48 -14.35 5.17
C GLY A 236 7.58 -15.49 4.64
N GLY A 237 6.89 -16.24 5.50
CA GLY A 237 5.95 -17.27 5.08
C GLY A 237 4.48 -16.86 5.11
N TYR A 238 4.15 -15.71 5.71
CA TYR A 238 2.78 -15.20 5.81
C TYR A 238 2.78 -13.73 6.21
N SER A 239 2.13 -12.90 5.40
CA SER A 239 2.00 -11.47 5.61
C SER A 239 0.71 -11.10 6.34
N ARG A 240 0.83 -10.08 7.18
CA ARG A 240 -0.30 -9.30 7.71
C ARG A 240 -0.16 -7.82 7.38
N GLY A 241 0.68 -7.50 6.41
CA GLY A 241 1.06 -6.15 5.98
C GLY A 241 2.55 -6.03 5.67
N ASN A 242 3.39 -6.92 6.22
CA ASN A 242 4.85 -6.86 6.11
C ASN A 242 5.44 -5.47 6.40
N THR A 243 4.88 -4.80 7.41
CA THR A 243 5.26 -3.43 7.77
C THR A 243 6.15 -3.38 9.02
N PHE A 244 6.74 -2.23 9.30
CA PHE A 244 7.44 -1.93 10.55
C PHE A 244 6.96 -0.58 11.18
N PRO A 245 7.18 -0.37 12.48
CA PRO A 245 6.84 0.88 13.16
C PRO A 245 7.84 2.01 12.88
N GLY A 246 7.64 2.72 11.75
CA GLY A 246 8.48 3.85 11.35
C GLY A 246 7.94 5.22 11.76
N ALA A 247 8.52 5.86 12.77
CA ALA A 247 8.25 7.28 13.04
C ALA A 247 8.90 8.15 11.95
N THR A 248 8.14 9.01 11.29
CA THR A 248 8.61 9.86 10.18
C THR A 248 7.72 11.09 9.99
N VAL A 249 7.98 11.89 8.96
CA VAL A 249 7.03 12.89 8.42
C VAL A 249 6.47 12.37 7.09
N PRO A 250 5.34 12.89 6.56
CA PRO A 250 4.79 12.41 5.29
C PRO A 250 5.83 12.44 4.17
N ASN A 251 5.99 11.32 3.47
CA ASN A 251 6.99 11.05 2.43
C ASN A 251 8.44 11.39 2.85
N GLY A 252 8.74 11.19 4.14
CA GLY A 252 9.99 11.64 4.75
C GLY A 252 11.24 10.97 4.19
N PHE A 253 12.37 11.65 4.31
CA PHE A 253 13.68 11.17 3.86
C PHE A 253 14.17 10.00 4.70
N ASN A 254 13.99 10.03 6.04
CA ASN A 254 14.32 8.93 6.94
C ASN A 254 13.07 8.36 7.62
N PHE A 255 13.11 7.06 7.90
CA PHE A 255 12.27 6.44 8.93
C PHE A 255 13.08 6.17 10.20
N TRP A 256 12.48 6.37 11.37
CA TRP A 256 13.06 6.04 12.67
C TRP A 256 12.29 4.87 13.28
N THR A 257 12.94 3.73 13.45
CA THR A 257 12.26 2.48 13.86
C THR A 257 13.03 1.73 14.95
N PRO A 258 12.37 1.08 15.92
CA PRO A 258 13.00 0.00 16.67
C PRO A 258 13.39 -1.15 15.73
N ILE A 259 14.40 -1.92 16.11
CA ILE A 259 14.78 -3.16 15.41
C ILE A 259 14.79 -4.35 16.37
N THR A 260 14.10 -5.43 16.02
CA THR A 260 14.11 -6.70 16.77
C THR A 260 15.22 -7.63 16.27
N ASN A 261 15.71 -7.40 15.05
CA ASN A 261 16.87 -8.08 14.47
C ASN A 261 17.86 -7.07 13.86
N GLY A 262 18.95 -6.81 14.56
CA GLY A 262 20.00 -5.86 14.15
C GLY A 262 20.90 -6.34 13.01
N ASN A 263 20.76 -7.59 12.57
CA ASN A 263 21.49 -8.14 11.42
C ASN A 263 20.58 -8.37 10.20
N SER A 264 19.30 -8.01 10.26
CA SER A 264 18.38 -8.14 9.12
C SER A 264 18.15 -6.79 8.49
N ASP A 265 18.21 -6.73 7.16
CA ASP A 265 17.80 -5.59 6.33
C ASP A 265 16.42 -5.81 5.68
N ASN A 266 15.73 -6.91 5.99
CA ASN A 266 14.46 -7.27 5.35
C ASN A 266 13.32 -7.48 6.36
N TRP A 267 13.57 -7.94 7.59
CA TRP A 267 12.55 -7.93 8.65
C TRP A 267 13.12 -7.23 9.88
N LEU A 268 13.12 -5.90 9.82
CA LEU A 268 13.69 -5.03 10.85
C LEU A 268 12.99 -5.22 12.20
N TYR A 269 11.67 -5.34 12.17
CA TYR A 269 10.80 -5.49 13.34
C TYR A 269 9.75 -6.57 13.10
N GLU A 270 9.62 -7.48 14.05
CA GLU A 270 8.56 -8.49 14.09
C GLU A 270 7.78 -8.34 15.40
N TYR A 271 6.45 -8.12 15.34
CA TYR A 271 5.61 -7.91 16.52
C TYR A 271 5.70 -9.07 17.53
N SER A 272 5.91 -10.30 17.07
CA SER A 272 6.00 -11.47 17.94
C SER A 272 7.26 -11.51 18.82
N LYS A 273 8.26 -10.65 18.58
CA LYS A 273 9.52 -10.65 19.34
C LYS A 273 9.35 -9.86 20.63
N THR A 274 9.90 -10.42 21.71
CA THR A 274 9.91 -9.80 23.04
C THR A 274 11.23 -9.10 23.37
N THR A 275 12.12 -8.96 22.39
CA THR A 275 13.41 -8.28 22.55
C THR A 275 13.67 -7.29 21.43
N VAL A 276 14.21 -6.13 21.80
CA VAL A 276 14.71 -5.11 20.88
C VAL A 276 16.24 -5.09 20.91
N GLN A 277 16.85 -4.98 19.73
CA GLN A 277 18.31 -4.98 19.54
C GLN A 277 18.87 -3.58 19.24
N GLY A 278 18.01 -2.58 19.04
CA GLY A 278 18.41 -1.20 18.87
C GLY A 278 17.32 -0.33 18.26
N PHE A 279 17.72 0.86 17.84
CA PHE A 279 16.91 1.83 17.11
C PHE A 279 17.66 2.25 15.86
N ALA A 280 17.00 2.35 14.73
CA ALA A 280 17.66 2.57 13.45
C ALA A 280 17.02 3.67 12.61
N ILE A 281 17.85 4.27 11.76
CA ILE A 281 17.42 4.98 10.55
C ILE A 281 17.19 3.95 9.46
N SER A 282 16.03 3.96 8.81
CA SER A 282 15.65 3.03 7.75
C SER A 282 15.13 3.74 6.50
N HIS A 283 15.30 3.10 5.35
CA HIS A 283 14.74 3.47 4.05
C HIS A 283 14.04 2.29 3.38
N GLU A 284 13.74 1.23 4.13
CA GLU A 284 13.11 0.02 3.62
C GLU A 284 11.72 0.30 3.04
N PRO A 285 11.44 -0.02 1.77
CA PRO A 285 10.09 0.06 1.21
C PRO A 285 9.27 -1.20 1.44
N SER A 286 9.91 -2.37 1.49
CA SER A 286 9.31 -3.66 1.80
C SER A 286 10.41 -4.66 2.16
N PRO A 287 10.08 -5.73 2.91
CA PRO A 287 11.02 -6.82 3.20
C PRO A 287 11.61 -7.48 1.95
N TRP A 288 10.90 -7.45 0.82
CA TRP A 288 11.32 -8.08 -0.43
C TRP A 288 12.38 -7.27 -1.16
N ILE A 289 12.32 -5.94 -1.03
CA ILE A 289 13.33 -5.04 -1.55
C ILE A 289 14.52 -4.95 -0.60
N GLY A 290 14.25 -4.89 0.71
CA GLY A 290 15.21 -4.69 1.78
C GLY A 290 15.68 -3.24 1.95
N ASP A 291 16.31 -2.97 3.08
CA ASP A 291 16.80 -1.66 3.50
C ASP A 291 18.14 -1.30 2.84
N TYR A 292 18.54 -0.04 2.97
CA TYR A 292 19.86 0.47 2.60
C TYR A 292 20.25 1.69 3.46
N GLY A 293 21.55 1.86 3.68
CA GLY A 293 22.09 3.05 4.36
C GLY A 293 21.65 3.18 5.82
N GLN A 294 21.67 2.09 6.58
CA GLN A 294 21.22 2.07 7.98
C GLN A 294 22.32 2.51 8.97
N LEU A 295 21.92 3.22 10.02
CA LEU A 295 22.70 3.45 11.25
C LEU A 295 21.85 3.00 12.45
N GLN A 296 22.44 2.22 13.35
CA GLN A 296 21.80 1.68 14.54
C GLN A 296 22.36 2.31 15.81
N ILE A 297 21.48 2.56 16.79
CA ILE A 297 21.79 3.19 18.08
C ILE A 297 21.22 2.31 19.19
N MET A 298 22.01 2.00 20.22
CA MET A 298 21.53 1.24 21.38
C MET A 298 22.03 1.84 22.70
N PRO A 299 21.14 2.30 23.60
CA PRO A 299 21.49 2.71 24.95
C PRO A 299 21.57 1.51 25.90
N MET A 300 22.55 1.49 26.80
CA MET A 300 22.77 0.39 27.74
C MET A 300 23.29 0.89 29.09
N THR A 301 23.08 0.10 30.13
CA THR A 301 23.77 0.20 31.43
C THR A 301 24.58 -1.07 31.72
N GLY A 302 25.62 -0.95 32.54
CA GLY A 302 26.39 -2.11 33.01
C GLY A 302 27.46 -2.59 32.02
N GLY A 303 27.94 -1.69 31.17
CA GLY A 303 29.06 -1.93 30.25
C GLY A 303 28.65 -2.16 28.80
N LEU A 304 29.66 -2.17 27.92
CA LEU A 304 29.48 -2.33 26.48
C LEU A 304 29.15 -3.79 26.14
N LYS A 305 28.05 -3.98 25.43
CA LYS A 305 27.73 -5.20 24.69
C LYS A 305 27.57 -4.82 23.23
N SER A 306 28.46 -5.29 22.34
CA SER A 306 28.54 -4.74 20.99
C SER A 306 27.70 -5.50 19.96
N THR A 307 27.60 -6.83 20.07
CA THR A 307 26.84 -7.64 19.11
C THR A 307 25.33 -7.50 19.35
N PRO A 308 24.49 -7.60 18.30
CA PRO A 308 23.03 -7.49 18.44
C PRO A 308 22.43 -8.45 19.47
N ASP A 309 22.89 -9.70 19.50
CA ASP A 309 22.43 -10.69 20.48
C ASP A 309 22.85 -10.38 21.91
N ALA A 310 24.06 -9.86 22.12
CA ALA A 310 24.55 -9.54 23.45
C ALA A 310 23.86 -8.28 24.01
N ARG A 311 23.57 -7.29 23.14
CA ARG A 311 23.01 -6.01 23.57
C ARG A 311 21.50 -6.01 23.74
N LYS A 312 20.78 -7.02 23.25
CA LYS A 312 19.31 -7.05 23.26
C LYS A 312 18.73 -6.77 24.65
N SER A 313 17.63 -6.03 24.66
CA SER A 313 16.82 -5.82 25.86
C SER A 313 15.47 -6.49 25.67
N THR A 314 14.96 -7.13 26.72
CA THR A 314 13.53 -7.42 26.81
C THR A 314 12.72 -6.12 26.79
N PHE A 315 11.54 -6.17 26.18
CA PHE A 315 10.53 -5.10 26.21
C PHE A 315 9.12 -5.71 26.15
N SER A 316 8.09 -4.90 26.39
CA SER A 316 6.69 -5.29 26.26
C SER A 316 5.90 -4.25 25.48
N HIS A 317 4.97 -4.70 24.62
CA HIS A 317 4.05 -3.83 23.88
C HIS A 317 3.15 -2.99 24.79
N ALA A 318 2.92 -3.41 26.05
CA ALA A 318 2.20 -2.62 27.04
C ALA A 318 2.94 -1.33 27.43
N ASN A 319 4.27 -1.31 27.26
CA ASN A 319 5.11 -0.12 27.50
C ASN A 319 5.55 0.56 26.20
N GLU A 320 5.03 0.11 25.06
CA GLU A 320 5.38 0.60 23.73
C GLU A 320 4.30 1.56 23.21
N VAL A 321 4.74 2.73 22.74
CA VAL A 321 3.89 3.69 22.03
C VAL A 321 4.49 3.86 20.64
N ALA A 322 3.69 3.58 19.61
CA ALA A 322 4.14 3.58 18.22
C ALA A 322 3.17 4.41 17.37
N GLN A 323 3.47 5.70 17.22
CA GLN A 323 2.66 6.69 16.50
C GLN A 323 3.42 7.26 15.29
N ALA A 324 2.71 7.90 14.37
CA ALA A 324 3.30 8.43 13.13
C ALA A 324 4.51 9.35 13.37
N HIS A 325 4.46 10.15 14.44
CA HIS A 325 5.43 11.21 14.78
C HIS A 325 6.28 10.90 16.01
N TYR A 326 6.07 9.74 16.66
CA TYR A 326 6.66 9.45 17.96
C TYR A 326 6.71 7.95 18.22
N TYR A 327 7.87 7.48 18.66
CA TYR A 327 8.03 6.14 19.20
C TYR A 327 8.59 6.18 20.62
N ARG A 328 8.10 5.30 21.50
CA ARG A 328 8.64 5.07 22.84
C ARG A 328 8.57 3.60 23.21
N THR A 329 9.62 3.09 23.87
CA THR A 329 9.55 1.80 24.57
C THR A 329 10.43 1.79 25.82
N LYS A 330 10.17 0.84 26.72
CA LYS A 330 11.02 0.57 27.88
C LYS A 330 11.93 -0.63 27.59
N LEU A 331 13.23 -0.42 27.77
CA LEU A 331 14.26 -1.45 27.73
C LEU A 331 14.40 -2.07 29.12
N ASP A 332 13.63 -3.12 29.42
CA ASP A 332 13.54 -3.68 30.76
C ASP A 332 14.88 -4.24 31.28
N THR A 333 15.72 -4.79 30.40
CA THR A 333 17.05 -5.31 30.75
C THR A 333 17.98 -4.21 31.29
N TYR A 334 17.83 -2.98 30.83
CA TYR A 334 18.67 -1.83 31.22
C TYR A 334 17.95 -0.81 32.09
N ASN A 335 16.65 -0.99 32.31
CA ASN A 335 15.76 -0.02 32.94
C ASN A 335 15.85 1.39 32.32
N ILE A 336 15.95 1.45 30.98
CA ILE A 336 16.01 2.69 30.20
C ILE A 336 14.70 2.88 29.46
N THR A 337 14.15 4.09 29.47
CA THR A 337 13.08 4.46 28.51
C THR A 337 13.71 5.12 27.29
N ALA A 338 13.44 4.60 26.09
CA ALA A 338 13.92 5.14 24.83
C ALA A 338 12.78 5.78 24.05
N GLU A 339 13.01 6.97 23.51
CA GLU A 339 12.04 7.77 22.77
C GLU A 339 12.67 8.33 21.47
N MET A 340 11.88 8.45 20.40
CA MET A 340 12.30 8.99 19.10
C MET A 340 11.25 9.95 18.53
N ALA A 341 11.71 11.08 18.00
CA ALA A 341 10.89 12.05 17.27
C ALA A 341 11.59 12.45 15.95
N PRO A 342 10.91 12.38 14.79
CA PRO A 342 11.52 12.58 13.49
C PRO A 342 11.44 14.05 13.03
N THR A 343 12.37 14.43 12.17
CA THR A 343 12.15 15.45 11.12
C THR A 343 12.30 14.76 9.76
N ASP A 344 12.54 15.49 8.67
CA ASP A 344 12.70 14.89 7.35
C ASP A 344 14.08 14.19 7.24
N HIS A 345 15.16 14.96 7.36
CA HIS A 345 16.56 14.49 7.25
C HIS A 345 17.22 14.20 8.60
N ALA A 346 16.54 14.47 9.71
CA ALA A 346 17.09 14.35 11.05
C ALA A 346 16.08 13.72 12.03
N GLY A 347 16.52 13.55 13.27
CA GLY A 347 15.71 13.03 14.36
C GLY A 347 16.35 13.29 15.71
N VAL A 348 15.52 13.26 16.75
CA VAL A 348 15.95 13.42 18.14
C VAL A 348 15.56 12.18 18.91
N LEU A 349 16.55 11.55 19.53
CA LEU A 349 16.37 10.43 20.45
C LEU A 349 16.57 10.94 21.87
N ARG A 350 15.73 10.47 22.80
CA ARG A 350 15.84 10.77 24.22
C ARG A 350 15.86 9.46 25.00
N PHE A 351 16.83 9.33 25.90
CA PHE A 351 17.00 8.16 26.74
C PHE A 351 16.91 8.57 28.21
N THR A 352 15.95 8.03 28.94
CA THR A 352 15.82 8.24 30.38
C THR A 352 16.51 7.08 31.10
N PHE A 353 17.65 7.36 31.74
CA PHE A 353 18.50 6.37 32.40
C PHE A 353 18.14 6.20 33.89
N PRO A 354 18.37 5.01 34.47
CA PRO A 354 18.49 4.86 35.91
C PRO A 354 19.83 5.45 36.38
N SER A 355 20.07 5.51 37.70
CA SER A 355 21.42 5.85 38.15
C SER A 355 22.40 4.76 37.74
N SER A 356 23.48 5.14 37.07
CA SER A 356 24.51 4.24 36.58
C SER A 356 25.86 4.95 36.49
N SER A 357 26.93 4.28 36.94
CA SER A 357 28.30 4.74 36.70
C SER A 357 28.86 4.32 35.33
N ASP A 358 28.11 3.50 34.58
CA ASP A 358 28.51 2.91 33.30
C ASP A 358 27.32 2.85 32.33
N ALA A 359 26.86 4.04 31.92
CA ALA A 359 25.89 4.21 30.84
C ALA A 359 26.63 4.34 29.50
N VAL A 360 26.12 3.67 28.46
CA VAL A 360 26.73 3.58 27.13
C VAL A 360 25.70 3.91 26.06
N LEU A 361 26.10 4.67 25.05
CA LEU A 361 25.41 4.70 23.75
C LEU A 361 26.32 4.04 22.70
N LEU A 362 25.82 2.97 22.08
CA LEU A 362 26.45 2.29 20.95
C LEU A 362 25.92 2.86 19.64
N PHE A 363 26.81 3.03 18.66
CA PHE A 363 26.54 3.32 17.27
C PHE A 363 27.07 2.16 16.45
N ASP A 364 26.22 1.53 15.64
CA ASP A 364 26.55 0.33 14.89
C ASP A 364 25.98 0.40 13.47
N THR A 365 26.61 -0.34 12.57
CA THR A 365 26.15 -0.55 11.20
C THR A 365 25.61 -1.97 11.08
N ILE A 366 24.50 -2.12 10.36
CA ILE A 366 23.86 -3.42 10.13
C ILE A 366 24.82 -4.47 9.56
N ASP A 367 24.71 -5.71 10.05
CA ASP A 367 25.40 -6.89 9.50
C ASP A 367 26.91 -6.67 9.25
N SER A 368 27.57 -5.97 10.18
CA SER A 368 28.99 -5.59 10.06
C SER A 368 29.32 -4.83 8.77
N ALA A 369 28.37 -4.08 8.22
CA ALA A 369 28.57 -3.24 7.04
C ALA A 369 29.73 -2.26 7.24
N GLY A 370 30.35 -1.88 6.12
CA GLY A 370 31.48 -0.96 6.13
C GLY A 370 31.06 0.45 6.54
N GLY A 371 32.04 1.31 6.82
CA GLY A 371 31.75 2.70 7.15
C GLY A 371 32.83 3.35 8.00
N SER A 372 32.46 4.42 8.68
CA SER A 372 33.30 5.08 9.68
C SER A 372 32.43 5.68 10.79
N VAL A 373 32.88 5.55 12.04
CA VAL A 373 32.32 6.27 13.19
C VAL A 373 33.46 7.06 13.84
N VAL A 374 33.30 8.37 13.90
CA VAL A 374 34.23 9.32 14.51
C VAL A 374 33.57 9.91 15.74
N LEU A 375 34.25 9.79 16.88
CA LEU A 375 33.76 10.17 18.20
C LEU A 375 34.64 11.29 18.77
N ASP A 376 34.07 12.47 18.96
CA ASP A 376 34.76 13.62 19.56
C ASP A 376 34.17 13.92 20.94
N ALA A 377 34.88 13.47 21.97
CA ALA A 377 34.47 13.65 23.36
C ALA A 377 34.46 15.12 23.80
N ALA A 378 35.38 15.94 23.27
CA ALA A 378 35.54 17.33 23.67
C ALA A 378 34.37 18.19 23.14
N ASN A 379 33.97 17.94 21.90
CA ASN A 379 32.88 18.67 21.25
C ASN A 379 31.52 17.99 21.39
N ARG A 380 31.46 16.79 21.98
CA ARG A 380 30.23 15.97 22.15
C ARG A 380 29.55 15.64 20.83
N THR A 381 30.36 15.35 19.82
CA THR A 381 29.88 15.06 18.46
C THR A 381 30.24 13.65 18.03
N ILE A 382 29.33 13.04 17.27
CA ILE A 382 29.48 11.73 16.65
C ILE A 382 29.20 11.93 15.16
N SER A 383 30.07 11.46 14.28
CA SER A 383 29.89 11.64 12.83
C SER A 383 30.51 10.51 12.04
N GLY A 384 30.10 10.36 10.78
CA GLY A 384 30.62 9.29 9.96
C GLY A 384 29.71 8.91 8.80
N TYR A 385 29.82 7.66 8.38
CA TYR A 385 28.97 7.10 7.34
C TYR A 385 28.83 5.58 7.47
N SER A 386 27.74 5.05 6.91
CA SER A 386 27.45 3.63 6.75
C SER A 386 27.45 3.28 5.26
N ASP A 387 28.13 2.20 4.87
CA ASP A 387 28.17 1.64 3.52
C ASP A 387 27.40 0.31 3.48
N HIS A 388 26.11 0.37 3.14
CA HIS A 388 25.23 -0.79 3.12
C HIS A 388 24.54 -0.90 1.75
N ARG A 389 24.62 -2.10 1.15
CA ARG A 389 24.11 -2.42 -0.21
C ARG A 389 24.56 -1.42 -1.29
N GLY A 390 25.84 -1.03 -1.24
CA GLY A 390 26.43 -0.11 -2.22
C GLY A 390 25.93 1.34 -2.11
N ARG A 391 25.23 1.69 -1.01
CA ARG A 391 24.76 3.03 -0.72
C ARG A 391 25.44 3.56 0.54
N ARG A 392 25.95 4.79 0.44
CA ARG A 392 26.61 5.49 1.54
C ARG A 392 25.68 6.50 2.17
N LEU A 393 25.28 6.29 3.43
CA LEU A 393 24.59 7.29 4.23
C LEU A 393 25.59 7.98 5.16
N TYR A 394 25.69 9.30 5.08
CA TYR A 394 26.47 10.10 6.02
C TYR A 394 25.61 10.54 7.20
N PHE A 395 26.20 10.62 8.40
CA PHE A 395 25.53 11.11 9.60
C PHE A 395 26.39 12.10 10.40
N SER A 396 25.72 13.00 11.11
CA SER A 396 26.31 13.88 12.11
C SER A 396 25.35 14.00 13.30
N ALA A 397 25.88 13.89 14.52
CA ALA A 397 25.09 13.86 15.73
C ALA A 397 25.76 14.62 16.88
N THR A 398 24.94 15.10 17.80
CA THR A 398 25.36 15.78 19.03
C THR A 398 24.66 15.16 20.24
N VAL A 399 25.38 15.02 21.35
CA VAL A 399 24.82 14.57 22.64
C VAL A 399 24.88 15.70 23.68
N ASP A 400 23.81 15.89 24.44
CA ASP A 400 23.72 16.96 25.46
C ASP A 400 24.48 16.64 26.76
N HIS A 401 24.97 15.41 26.91
CA HIS A 401 25.70 14.93 28.06
C HIS A 401 27.23 14.94 27.86
N ALA A 402 27.99 15.15 28.94
CA ALA A 402 29.45 15.07 28.88
C ALA A 402 29.91 13.62 28.61
N ILE A 403 30.87 13.44 27.71
CA ILE A 403 31.42 12.13 27.35
C ILE A 403 32.64 11.84 28.21
N ALA A 404 32.59 10.76 28.99
CA ALA A 404 33.69 10.35 29.87
C ALA A 404 34.71 9.47 29.15
N ALA A 405 34.26 8.62 28.22
CA ALA A 405 35.12 7.78 27.40
C ALA A 405 34.46 7.46 26.06
N THR A 406 35.29 7.12 25.07
CA THR A 406 34.88 6.70 23.73
C THR A 406 35.70 5.50 23.28
N GLY A 407 35.17 4.70 22.37
CA GLY A 407 35.95 3.64 21.71
C GLY A 407 35.28 3.11 20.45
N ASN A 408 36.07 2.43 19.63
CA ASN A 408 35.59 1.67 18.47
C ASN A 408 35.69 0.17 18.77
N VAL A 409 34.83 -0.63 18.13
CA VAL A 409 34.86 -2.09 18.27
C VAL A 409 35.61 -2.70 17.08
N SER A 410 36.71 -3.39 17.36
CA SER A 410 37.48 -4.10 16.34
C SER A 410 36.76 -5.35 15.87
N GLY A 411 36.76 -5.61 14.56
CA GLY A 411 36.18 -6.82 13.98
C GLY A 411 34.65 -6.82 13.83
N GLN A 412 33.99 -5.67 14.02
CA GLN A 412 32.55 -5.48 13.84
C GLN A 412 32.31 -4.17 13.11
N GLY A 413 31.93 -4.24 11.82
CA GLY A 413 31.48 -3.10 10.98
C GLY A 413 32.11 -1.74 11.26
N ALA A 414 31.35 -0.67 11.04
CA ALA A 414 31.67 0.64 11.60
C ALA A 414 30.94 0.81 12.93
N THR A 415 31.59 0.35 14.01
CA THR A 415 30.99 0.35 15.35
C THR A 415 31.77 1.23 16.33
N GLY A 416 31.09 2.16 16.98
CA GLY A 416 31.65 3.05 17.99
C GLY A 416 30.74 3.19 19.21
N TRP A 417 31.28 3.60 20.35
CA TRP A 417 30.52 3.80 21.58
C TRP A 417 31.03 5.01 22.38
N ILE A 418 30.11 5.64 23.10
CA ILE A 418 30.43 6.67 24.10
C ILE A 418 29.94 6.21 25.47
N ARG A 419 30.62 6.63 26.54
CA ARG A 419 30.31 6.27 27.93
C ARG A 419 30.24 7.50 28.81
N PHE A 420 29.32 7.45 29.78
CA PHE A 420 29.12 8.49 30.79
C PHE A 420 28.43 7.93 32.04
N ALA A 421 28.36 8.74 33.10
CA ALA A 421 27.59 8.43 34.31
C ALA A 421 26.23 9.13 34.26
N THR A 422 25.23 8.59 34.94
CA THR A 422 23.86 9.13 35.02
C THR A 422 23.31 9.01 36.43
N THR A 423 22.40 9.92 36.77
CA THR A 423 21.57 9.92 37.98
C THR A 423 20.19 9.33 37.67
N ALA A 424 19.42 9.01 38.71
CA ALA A 424 18.11 8.39 38.53
C ALA A 424 17.16 9.32 37.76
N ASN A 425 16.56 8.80 36.68
CA ASN A 425 15.67 9.50 35.76
C ASN A 425 16.36 10.62 34.95
N GLU A 426 17.68 10.61 34.85
CA GLU A 426 18.40 11.57 34.02
C GLU A 426 18.12 11.30 32.53
N GLN A 427 17.79 12.37 31.81
CA GLN A 427 17.51 12.31 30.37
C GLN A 427 18.76 12.71 29.59
N VAL A 428 19.17 11.86 28.65
CA VAL A 428 20.24 12.12 27.69
C VAL A 428 19.63 12.23 26.31
N THR A 429 19.88 13.33 25.62
CA THR A 429 19.35 13.63 24.29
C THR A 429 20.44 13.48 23.23
N LEU A 430 20.15 12.70 22.20
CA LEU A 430 20.97 12.56 21.00
C LEU A 430 20.20 13.16 19.82
N LYS A 431 20.80 14.14 19.15
CA LYS A 431 20.26 14.72 17.92
C LYS A 431 21.09 14.22 16.75
N VAL A 432 20.46 13.71 15.70
CA VAL A 432 21.14 13.06 14.57
C VAL A 432 20.57 13.61 13.26
N GLY A 433 21.43 14.07 12.35
CA GLY A 433 21.06 14.37 10.96
C GLY A 433 21.81 13.49 9.98
N THR A 434 21.20 13.25 8.83
CA THR A 434 21.73 12.38 7.78
C THR A 434 21.84 13.11 6.44
N SER A 435 22.63 12.55 5.51
CA SER A 435 22.79 13.07 4.15
C SER A 435 23.28 11.97 3.22
N TRP A 436 22.88 12.03 1.94
CA TRP A 436 23.48 11.18 0.90
C TRP A 436 24.76 11.79 0.32
N MET A 437 25.10 13.04 0.64
CA MET A 437 26.19 13.78 0.01
C MET A 437 27.48 13.82 0.84
N SER A 438 27.39 14.19 2.13
CA SER A 438 28.57 14.33 2.99
C SER A 438 28.22 14.48 4.48
N VAL A 439 29.22 14.28 5.35
CA VAL A 439 29.10 14.60 6.79
C VAL A 439 28.78 16.08 7.02
N ALA A 440 29.38 16.98 6.25
CA ALA A 440 29.13 18.43 6.37
C ALA A 440 27.66 18.77 6.03
N GLN A 441 27.11 18.13 4.99
CA GLN A 441 25.71 18.30 4.65
C GLN A 441 24.78 17.64 5.69
N ALA A 442 25.14 16.48 6.25
CA ALA A 442 24.38 15.87 7.35
C ALA A 442 24.31 16.80 8.58
N ALA A 443 25.42 17.46 8.93
CA ALA A 443 25.44 18.47 9.99
C ALA A 443 24.60 19.71 9.63
N SER A 444 24.60 20.12 8.36
CA SER A 444 23.75 21.21 7.86
C SER A 444 22.26 20.87 7.97
N ASN A 445 21.84 19.67 7.57
CA ASN A 445 20.46 19.21 7.70
C ASN A 445 20.02 19.19 9.17
N LEU A 446 20.88 18.69 10.07
CA LEU A 446 20.62 18.71 11.50
C LEU A 446 20.43 20.15 12.03
N ALA A 447 21.27 21.08 11.61
CA ALA A 447 21.19 22.48 12.03
C ALA A 447 19.93 23.18 11.49
N GLN A 448 19.52 22.87 10.25
CA GLN A 448 18.35 23.45 9.60
C GLN A 448 17.03 22.97 10.22
N GLU A 449 16.91 21.66 10.50
CA GLU A 449 15.64 21.07 10.92
C GLU A 449 15.47 21.06 12.44
N VAL A 450 16.53 20.74 13.18
CA VAL A 450 16.50 20.59 14.64
C VAL A 450 17.16 21.79 15.32
N GLY A 451 18.41 22.12 14.99
CA GLY A 451 19.17 23.19 15.65
C GLY A 451 19.09 23.11 17.18
N SER A 452 18.60 24.18 17.82
CA SER A 452 18.43 24.26 19.27
C SER A 452 17.11 23.69 19.80
N LYS A 453 16.20 23.20 18.95
CA LYS A 453 14.90 22.66 19.37
C LYS A 453 15.04 21.52 20.37
N SER A 454 14.05 21.40 21.26
CA SER A 454 13.94 20.30 22.22
C SER A 454 13.32 19.06 21.57
N PHE A 455 13.46 17.90 22.22
CA PHE A 455 12.75 16.68 21.81
C PHE A 455 11.24 16.90 21.67
N ASP A 456 10.60 17.50 22.68
CA ASP A 456 9.16 17.70 22.69
C ASP A 456 8.70 18.71 21.63
N THR A 457 9.53 19.69 21.28
CA THR A 457 9.27 20.60 20.14
C THR A 457 9.26 19.84 18.82
N VAL A 458 10.28 19.01 18.55
CA VAL A 458 10.35 18.21 17.32
C VAL A 458 9.18 17.23 17.23
N LYS A 459 8.86 16.56 18.34
CA LYS A 459 7.68 15.68 18.45
C LYS A 459 6.39 16.41 18.08
N GLU A 460 6.16 17.60 18.64
CA GLU A 460 4.93 18.38 18.40
C GLU A 460 4.86 18.92 16.96
N GLU A 461 5.97 19.36 16.39
CA GLU A 461 6.03 19.81 15.00
C GLU A 461 5.71 18.65 14.03
N ALA A 462 6.32 17.48 14.23
CA ALA A 462 6.04 16.29 13.43
C ALA A 462 4.57 15.86 13.57
N ALA A 463 4.02 15.90 14.78
CA ALA A 463 2.61 15.60 15.04
C ALA A 463 1.68 16.58 14.33
N THR A 464 2.01 17.88 14.32
CA THR A 464 1.25 18.92 13.61
C THR A 464 1.26 18.70 12.10
N ILE A 465 2.40 18.30 11.53
CA ILE A 465 2.50 17.96 10.10
C ILE A 465 1.59 16.77 9.76
N TRP A 466 1.58 15.74 10.60
CA TRP A 466 0.68 14.60 10.43
C TRP A 466 -0.79 14.99 10.62
N ASP A 467 -1.14 15.76 11.65
CA ASP A 467 -2.51 16.19 11.87
C ASP A 467 -3.06 17.02 10.70
N ASN A 468 -2.23 17.86 10.08
CA ASN A 468 -2.60 18.59 8.87
C ASN A 468 -2.82 17.66 7.67
N THR A 469 -2.03 16.58 7.58
CA THR A 469 -2.14 15.59 6.49
C THR A 469 -3.37 14.70 6.69
N LEU A 470 -3.51 14.11 7.88
CA LEU A 470 -4.64 13.27 8.28
C LEU A 470 -5.95 14.07 8.29
N GLY A 471 -5.89 15.34 8.71
CA GLY A 471 -7.01 16.26 8.77
C GLY A 471 -7.57 16.69 7.40
N LYS A 472 -6.90 16.31 6.30
CA LYS A 472 -7.50 16.41 4.95
C LYS A 472 -8.77 15.59 4.83
N VAL A 473 -8.94 14.55 5.67
CA VAL A 473 -10.20 13.80 5.79
C VAL A 473 -10.64 13.72 7.26
N LYS A 474 -11.82 14.27 7.54
CA LYS A 474 -12.50 14.13 8.83
C LYS A 474 -13.58 13.07 8.74
N VAL A 475 -13.47 12.02 9.54
CA VAL A 475 -14.49 10.96 9.68
C VAL A 475 -15.32 11.20 10.94
N GLU A 476 -16.64 11.12 10.83
CA GLU A 476 -17.59 11.33 11.93
C GLU A 476 -18.53 10.14 12.06
N GLY A 477 -18.89 9.78 13.30
CA GLY A 477 -19.75 8.63 13.60
C GLY A 477 -19.06 7.25 13.53
N ALA A 478 -17.73 7.22 13.54
CA ALA A 478 -16.93 5.99 13.59
C ALA A 478 -16.57 5.60 15.04
N SER A 479 -16.38 4.30 15.29
CA SER A 479 -15.78 3.81 16.54
C SER A 479 -14.29 4.18 16.61
N THR A 480 -13.70 4.17 17.82
CA THR A 480 -12.26 4.39 18.00
C THR A 480 -11.43 3.43 17.14
N ASP A 481 -11.80 2.16 17.06
CA ASP A 481 -11.08 1.16 16.25
C ASP A 481 -11.12 1.49 14.74
N ARG A 482 -12.28 1.95 14.24
CA ARG A 482 -12.41 2.42 12.85
C ARG A 482 -11.61 3.69 12.60
N LEU A 483 -11.50 4.59 13.58
CA LEU A 483 -10.63 5.77 13.48
C LEU A 483 -9.15 5.37 13.46
N VAL A 484 -8.74 4.40 14.29
CA VAL A 484 -7.37 3.84 14.26
C VAL A 484 -7.08 3.23 12.90
N THR A 485 -7.98 2.39 12.38
CA THR A 485 -7.84 1.76 11.07
C THR A 485 -7.77 2.81 9.96
N PHE A 486 -8.68 3.79 9.93
CA PHE A 486 -8.72 4.82 8.91
C PHE A 486 -7.45 5.68 8.91
N TYR A 487 -7.07 6.24 10.07
CA TYR A 487 -5.92 7.13 10.14
C TYR A 487 -4.59 6.39 10.03
N SER A 488 -4.50 5.12 10.42
CA SER A 488 -3.30 4.30 10.18
C SER A 488 -3.12 3.97 8.71
N ASN A 489 -4.19 3.64 7.97
CA ASN A 489 -4.12 3.49 6.52
C ASN A 489 -3.75 4.84 5.87
N MET A 490 -4.35 5.95 6.29
CA MET A 490 -3.99 7.26 5.76
C MET A 490 -2.52 7.62 6.04
N TYR A 491 -1.96 7.24 7.18
CA TYR A 491 -0.53 7.37 7.46
C TYR A 491 0.33 6.54 6.48
N ARG A 492 0.02 5.25 6.30
CA ARG A 492 0.77 4.37 5.38
C ARG A 492 0.72 4.85 3.94
N SER A 493 -0.44 5.33 3.48
CA SER A 493 -0.61 5.93 2.15
C SER A 493 0.18 7.22 1.93
N PHE A 494 0.81 7.80 2.95
CA PHE A 494 1.67 8.98 2.86
C PHE A 494 3.10 8.70 3.36
N MET A 495 3.52 7.44 3.48
CA MET A 495 4.92 7.10 3.79
C MET A 495 5.83 7.11 2.56
N TYR A 496 5.31 6.68 1.40
CA TYR A 496 6.06 6.45 0.16
C TYR A 496 5.44 7.18 -1.03
N PRO A 497 6.22 7.65 -2.02
CA PRO A 497 7.68 7.56 -2.12
C PRO A 497 8.39 8.45 -1.09
N ASN A 498 9.67 8.20 -0.84
CA ASN A 498 10.49 8.97 0.11
C ASN A 498 11.24 10.12 -0.56
N ASN A 499 11.30 11.27 0.10
CA ASN A 499 12.15 12.38 -0.28
C ASN A 499 13.63 11.94 -0.35
N ARG A 500 14.37 12.35 -1.38
CA ARG A 500 15.83 12.14 -1.50
C ARG A 500 16.62 13.43 -1.65
N SER A 501 15.95 14.58 -1.60
CA SER A 501 16.55 15.90 -1.82
C SER A 501 16.79 16.66 -0.54
N GLU A 502 17.92 17.35 -0.50
CA GLU A 502 18.44 18.10 0.63
C GLU A 502 18.58 19.59 0.26
N ILE A 503 18.64 20.47 1.26
CA ILE A 503 18.92 21.90 1.04
C ILE A 503 20.41 22.18 1.25
N VAL A 504 21.11 22.43 0.14
CA VAL A 504 22.56 22.67 0.08
C VAL A 504 22.81 24.12 -0.27
N GLY A 505 23.32 24.91 0.69
CA GLY A 505 23.58 26.34 0.49
C GLY A 505 22.33 27.15 0.10
N GLY A 506 21.15 26.75 0.59
CA GLY A 506 19.87 27.38 0.27
C GLY A 506 19.23 26.93 -1.04
N VAL A 507 19.87 26.02 -1.78
CA VAL A 507 19.34 25.45 -3.03
C VAL A 507 18.99 23.99 -2.80
N ARG A 508 17.83 23.56 -3.30
CA ARG A 508 17.44 22.16 -3.25
C ARG A 508 18.27 21.34 -4.24
N LYS A 509 18.93 20.29 -3.75
CA LYS A 509 19.78 19.38 -4.53
C LYS A 509 19.55 17.94 -4.12
N TYR A 510 19.97 16.98 -4.94
CA TYR A 510 19.94 15.56 -4.59
C TYR A 510 21.13 14.81 -5.18
N LEU A 511 21.56 13.74 -4.51
CA LEU A 511 22.48 12.76 -5.10
C LEU A 511 21.63 11.70 -5.84
N SER A 512 21.70 11.73 -7.17
CA SER A 512 20.96 10.82 -8.03
C SER A 512 21.47 9.39 -7.87
N PRO A 513 20.58 8.42 -7.56
CA PRO A 513 20.97 7.01 -7.49
C PRO A 513 21.14 6.35 -8.87
N TYR A 514 20.92 7.10 -9.96
CA TYR A 514 20.91 6.61 -11.35
C TYR A 514 22.20 6.92 -12.12
N ASP A 515 22.86 8.03 -11.81
CA ASP A 515 24.15 8.45 -12.41
C ASP A 515 25.22 8.81 -11.37
N ASN A 516 24.89 8.72 -10.07
CA ASN A 516 25.77 9.05 -8.94
C ASN A 516 26.32 10.49 -8.98
N ALA A 517 25.58 11.43 -9.59
CA ALA A 517 25.92 12.85 -9.61
C ALA A 517 24.95 13.69 -8.75
N VAL A 518 25.43 14.84 -8.28
CA VAL A 518 24.61 15.82 -7.57
C VAL A 518 23.93 16.73 -8.59
N HIS A 519 22.61 16.84 -8.49
CA HIS A 519 21.78 17.67 -9.36
C HIS A 519 20.97 18.68 -8.55
N ASP A 520 20.56 19.77 -9.19
CA ASP A 520 19.59 20.71 -8.64
C ASP A 520 18.17 20.15 -8.80
N GLY A 521 17.29 20.44 -7.85
CA GLY A 521 15.87 20.05 -7.90
C GLY A 521 15.47 19.00 -6.88
N GLN A 522 14.31 18.39 -7.10
CA GLN A 522 13.69 17.40 -6.21
C GLN A 522 13.90 15.98 -6.74
N MET A 523 14.00 14.98 -5.86
CA MET A 523 14.05 13.56 -6.19
C MET A 523 13.25 12.78 -5.16
N TYR A 524 12.56 11.75 -5.63
CA TYR A 524 11.82 10.82 -4.80
C TYR A 524 12.19 9.39 -5.21
N VAL A 525 12.23 8.47 -4.24
CA VAL A 525 12.62 7.06 -4.43
C VAL A 525 11.72 6.14 -3.60
N ASN A 526 11.98 4.83 -3.57
CA ASN A 526 11.24 3.85 -2.77
C ASN A 526 9.76 3.74 -3.19
N ASN A 527 9.51 3.26 -4.40
CA ASN A 527 8.16 3.14 -4.96
C ASN A 527 8.08 2.08 -6.05
N GLY A 528 7.08 1.21 -5.93
CA GLY A 528 6.57 0.36 -7.00
C GLY A 528 5.36 0.96 -7.69
N PHE A 529 5.46 1.28 -8.97
CA PHE A 529 4.30 1.80 -9.70
C PHE A 529 3.26 0.73 -10.02
N TRP A 530 3.67 -0.53 -10.11
CA TRP A 530 2.76 -1.66 -10.29
C TRP A 530 1.73 -1.73 -9.15
N ASP A 531 2.16 -1.40 -7.93
CA ASP A 531 1.32 -1.29 -6.74
C ASP A 531 0.59 0.07 -6.73
N THR A 532 1.38 1.15 -6.63
CA THR A 532 0.90 2.46 -6.19
C THR A 532 0.06 3.23 -7.21
N ALA A 533 0.17 2.93 -8.52
CA ALA A 533 -0.60 3.62 -9.56
C ALA A 533 -2.10 3.39 -9.43
N ARG A 534 -2.51 2.32 -8.74
CA ARG A 534 -3.91 1.90 -8.58
C ARG A 534 -4.70 2.82 -7.67
N ALA A 535 -4.18 3.15 -6.50
CA ALA A 535 -4.89 3.97 -5.53
C ALA A 535 -4.05 5.09 -4.88
N VAL A 536 -2.74 4.91 -4.68
CA VAL A 536 -1.91 5.89 -3.97
C VAL A 536 -1.76 7.19 -4.76
N TRP A 537 -1.33 7.12 -6.02
CA TRP A 537 -1.20 8.33 -6.87
C TRP A 537 -2.54 9.05 -7.12
N PRO A 538 -3.67 8.33 -7.36
CA PRO A 538 -4.99 8.96 -7.36
C PRO A 538 -5.37 9.63 -6.03
N LEU A 539 -4.97 9.07 -4.88
CA LEU A 539 -5.25 9.63 -3.56
C LEU A 539 -4.48 10.94 -3.37
N TYR A 540 -3.20 10.96 -3.72
CA TYR A 540 -2.38 12.18 -3.75
C TYR A 540 -2.99 13.23 -4.66
N THR A 541 -3.40 12.84 -5.87
CA THR A 541 -4.00 13.76 -6.84
C THR A 541 -5.27 14.42 -6.29
N LEU A 542 -6.06 13.72 -5.48
CA LEU A 542 -7.26 14.26 -4.86
C LEU A 542 -6.95 15.12 -3.62
N LEU A 543 -6.13 14.61 -2.70
CA LEU A 543 -5.95 15.20 -1.38
C LEU A 543 -4.79 16.19 -1.30
N ALA A 544 -3.76 15.99 -2.12
CA ALA A 544 -2.52 16.77 -2.12
C ALA A 544 -1.96 17.01 -3.55
N PRO A 545 -2.74 17.57 -4.49
CA PRO A 545 -2.33 17.73 -5.89
C PRO A 545 -1.03 18.53 -6.07
N THR A 546 -0.75 19.52 -5.21
CA THR A 546 0.51 20.28 -5.30
C THR A 546 1.70 19.40 -4.99
N ARG A 547 1.65 18.65 -3.88
CA ARG A 547 2.69 17.67 -3.51
C ARG A 547 2.80 16.55 -4.54
N THR A 548 1.68 16.14 -5.15
CA THR A 548 1.67 15.16 -6.24
C THR A 548 2.56 15.61 -7.39
N GLY A 549 2.42 16.86 -7.84
CA GLY A 549 3.29 17.41 -8.89
C GLY A 549 4.76 17.43 -8.49
N GLU A 550 5.08 17.83 -7.25
CA GLU A 550 6.47 17.81 -6.75
C GLU A 550 7.06 16.39 -6.73
N MET A 551 6.28 15.39 -6.34
CA MET A 551 6.69 13.98 -6.34
C MET A 551 6.88 13.44 -7.76
N LEU A 552 5.96 13.74 -8.67
CA LEU A 552 6.08 13.35 -10.09
C LEU A 552 7.27 14.03 -10.78
N ASP A 553 7.58 15.27 -10.43
CA ASP A 553 8.78 15.96 -10.91
C ASP A 553 10.07 15.26 -10.44
N GLY A 554 10.09 14.83 -9.17
CA GLY A 554 11.19 14.01 -8.66
C GLY A 554 11.30 12.65 -9.36
N MET A 555 10.18 11.99 -9.65
CA MET A 555 10.16 10.71 -10.36
C MET A 555 10.65 10.85 -11.81
N VAL A 556 10.28 11.91 -12.53
CA VAL A 556 10.76 12.13 -13.90
C VAL A 556 12.24 12.54 -13.96
N ASN A 557 12.81 13.02 -12.86
CA ASN A 557 14.25 13.27 -12.81
C ASN A 557 15.07 11.97 -12.91
N ALA A 558 14.50 10.80 -12.57
CA ALA A 558 15.09 9.50 -12.89
C ALA A 558 15.31 9.33 -14.41
N TYR A 559 14.32 9.75 -15.23
CA TYR A 559 14.46 9.75 -16.69
C TYR A 559 15.54 10.71 -17.16
N LYS A 560 15.62 11.91 -16.59
CA LYS A 560 16.64 12.90 -16.99
C LYS A 560 18.06 12.46 -16.62
N ASN A 561 18.24 11.77 -15.48
CA ASN A 561 19.56 11.37 -15.00
C ASN A 561 19.97 9.98 -15.48
N GLY A 562 19.03 9.06 -15.67
CA GLY A 562 19.28 7.66 -16.00
C GLY A 562 18.71 7.19 -17.33
N GLY A 563 18.05 8.06 -18.10
CA GLY A 563 17.47 7.79 -19.42
C GLY A 563 16.12 7.07 -19.41
N TRP A 564 15.61 6.65 -18.25
CA TRP A 564 14.34 5.95 -18.04
C TRP A 564 13.70 6.36 -16.72
N THR A 565 12.37 6.44 -16.67
CA THR A 565 11.67 6.47 -15.38
C THR A 565 11.67 5.06 -14.79
N ALA A 566 12.03 4.90 -13.52
CA ALA A 566 12.07 3.58 -12.89
C ALA A 566 10.65 3.01 -12.72
N ARG A 567 10.45 1.73 -13.07
CA ARG A 567 9.20 0.99 -12.79
C ARG A 567 9.06 0.71 -11.29
N TRP A 568 10.20 0.32 -10.71
CA TRP A 568 10.40 0.11 -9.28
C TRP A 568 11.72 0.78 -8.88
N THR A 569 11.71 1.51 -7.76
CA THR A 569 12.90 2.18 -7.21
C THR A 569 13.13 1.85 -5.74
N GLY A 570 14.39 1.59 -5.37
CA GLY A 570 14.81 1.38 -3.98
C GLY A 570 16.33 1.40 -3.76
N PRO A 571 17.07 2.51 -3.99
CA PRO A 571 16.65 3.79 -4.56
C PRO A 571 16.93 3.92 -6.07
N GLY A 572 17.72 3.01 -6.65
CA GLY A 572 18.01 2.98 -8.10
C GLY A 572 16.96 2.15 -8.85
N TYR A 573 17.26 1.74 -10.09
CA TYR A 573 16.41 0.79 -10.80
C TYR A 573 16.40 -0.58 -10.12
N ILE A 574 15.23 -1.21 -10.01
CA ILE A 574 15.07 -2.59 -9.55
C ILE A 574 14.30 -3.35 -10.63
N ASP A 575 14.81 -4.54 -11.01
CA ASP A 575 14.12 -5.40 -11.97
C ASP A 575 13.10 -6.32 -11.31
N ILE A 576 12.00 -5.76 -10.84
CA ILE A 576 10.90 -6.50 -10.20
C ILE A 576 9.55 -6.03 -10.73
N MET A 577 8.54 -6.90 -10.61
CA MET A 577 7.17 -6.73 -11.11
C MET A 577 7.10 -6.46 -12.63
N VAL A 578 5.88 -6.22 -13.11
CA VAL A 578 5.54 -6.06 -14.54
C VAL A 578 4.92 -4.70 -14.84
N GLY A 579 4.79 -4.37 -16.13
CA GLY A 579 4.13 -3.15 -16.61
C GLY A 579 4.93 -1.86 -16.42
N THR A 580 4.59 -0.81 -17.18
CA THR A 580 5.13 0.56 -16.99
C THR A 580 4.09 1.48 -16.37
N ASN A 581 3.57 1.09 -15.20
CA ASN A 581 2.44 1.76 -14.55
C ASN A 581 2.72 3.21 -14.08
N GLN A 582 3.99 3.68 -14.12
CA GLN A 582 4.29 5.10 -14.01
C GLN A 582 3.60 5.93 -15.11
N ASP A 583 3.38 5.34 -16.29
CA ASP A 583 2.69 5.97 -17.41
C ASP A 583 1.22 6.26 -17.06
N LEU A 584 0.58 5.37 -16.28
CA LEU A 584 -0.75 5.59 -15.71
C LEU A 584 -0.74 6.71 -14.68
N ALA A 585 0.22 6.72 -13.75
CA ALA A 585 0.30 7.74 -12.71
C ALA A 585 0.48 9.16 -13.29
N PHE A 586 1.37 9.33 -14.28
CA PHE A 586 1.54 10.59 -14.99
C PHE A 586 0.27 11.00 -15.76
N GLY A 587 -0.31 10.07 -16.51
CA GLY A 587 -1.52 10.32 -17.29
C GLY A 587 -2.71 10.72 -16.41
N ASP A 588 -2.95 9.98 -15.32
CA ASP A 588 -4.03 10.21 -14.36
C ASP A 588 -3.93 11.58 -13.69
N ALA A 589 -2.76 11.91 -13.13
CA ALA A 589 -2.52 13.21 -12.51
C ALA A 589 -2.68 14.35 -13.52
N TYR A 590 -2.20 14.17 -14.76
CA TYR A 590 -2.36 15.16 -15.82
C TYR A 590 -3.84 15.34 -16.18
N VAL A 591 -4.63 14.31 -16.46
CA VAL A 591 -6.04 14.56 -16.83
C VAL A 591 -6.88 15.12 -15.67
N LYS A 592 -6.44 14.96 -14.42
CA LYS A 592 -7.06 15.53 -13.22
C LYS A 592 -6.58 16.94 -12.85
N GLY A 593 -5.64 17.52 -13.60
CA GLY A 593 -5.26 18.93 -13.47
C GLY A 593 -3.94 19.22 -12.76
N VAL A 594 -3.18 18.21 -12.35
CA VAL A 594 -1.82 18.40 -11.81
C VAL A 594 -0.89 18.79 -12.96
N ARG A 595 -0.21 19.95 -12.85
CA ARG A 595 0.65 20.51 -13.92
C ARG A 595 2.01 20.99 -13.45
N ASN A 596 2.25 21.03 -12.14
CA ASN A 596 3.47 21.54 -11.53
C ASN A 596 4.60 20.49 -11.50
N PHE A 597 4.85 19.86 -12.63
CA PHE A 597 5.96 18.95 -12.90
C PHE A 597 6.38 19.08 -14.36
N ASP A 598 7.56 18.60 -14.73
CA ASP A 598 8.01 18.54 -16.13
C ASP A 598 7.24 17.46 -16.92
N TYR A 599 5.99 17.76 -17.23
CA TYR A 599 5.09 16.85 -17.93
C TYR A 599 5.52 16.58 -19.38
N ASN A 600 6.38 17.43 -19.98
CA ASN A 600 6.94 17.18 -21.29
C ASN A 600 8.00 16.08 -21.22
N ALA A 601 8.90 16.14 -20.22
CA ALA A 601 9.84 15.05 -19.96
C ALA A 601 9.11 13.76 -19.55
N ALA A 602 8.03 13.87 -18.77
CA ALA A 602 7.24 12.71 -18.36
C ALA A 602 6.61 12.04 -19.59
N TYR A 603 5.95 12.81 -20.45
CA TYR A 603 5.39 12.32 -21.71
C TYR A 603 6.45 11.67 -22.62
N ALA A 604 7.62 12.31 -22.76
CA ALA A 604 8.73 11.73 -23.54
C ALA A 604 9.21 10.39 -22.95
N SER A 605 9.30 10.29 -21.62
CA SER A 605 9.62 9.02 -20.94
C SER A 605 8.55 7.96 -21.19
N MET A 606 7.26 8.33 -21.16
CA MET A 606 6.15 7.40 -21.39
C MET A 606 6.18 6.82 -22.80
N VAL A 607 6.37 7.67 -23.82
CA VAL A 607 6.51 7.21 -25.21
C VAL A 607 7.73 6.30 -25.34
N LYS A 608 8.87 6.66 -24.75
CA LYS A 608 10.06 5.82 -24.75
C LYS A 608 9.80 4.45 -24.10
N ASN A 609 9.14 4.40 -22.95
CA ASN A 609 8.75 3.15 -22.27
C ASN A 609 7.99 2.19 -23.20
N ALA A 610 7.08 2.74 -24.01
CA ALA A 610 6.18 1.97 -24.85
C ALA A 610 6.69 1.72 -26.27
N SER A 611 7.78 2.36 -26.68
CA SER A 611 8.23 2.38 -28.08
C SER A 611 9.71 2.10 -28.29
N VAL A 612 10.54 1.95 -27.25
CA VAL A 612 11.99 1.70 -27.35
C VAL A 612 12.37 0.42 -26.63
N TYR A 613 13.02 -0.50 -27.33
CA TYR A 613 13.52 -1.73 -26.71
C TYR A 613 14.78 -1.47 -25.86
N SER A 614 14.78 -2.02 -24.63
CA SER A 614 15.93 -2.07 -23.74
C SER A 614 16.32 -3.53 -23.48
N ASN A 615 17.61 -3.85 -23.58
CA ASN A 615 18.15 -5.15 -23.16
C ASN A 615 18.43 -5.24 -21.65
N ASP A 616 18.28 -4.14 -20.92
CA ASP A 616 18.32 -4.08 -19.45
C ASP A 616 16.88 -4.21 -18.92
N GLY A 617 16.59 -5.33 -18.25
CA GLY A 617 15.24 -5.66 -17.78
C GLY A 617 14.67 -4.67 -16.75
N SER A 618 15.53 -3.91 -16.08
CA SER A 618 15.10 -2.89 -15.12
C SER A 618 14.54 -1.61 -15.77
N LYS A 619 14.62 -1.49 -17.11
CA LYS A 619 14.28 -0.29 -17.88
C LYS A 619 13.26 -0.58 -18.97
N GLY A 620 12.20 0.24 -19.03
CA GLY A 620 11.15 0.14 -20.04
C GLY A 620 10.32 -1.13 -19.94
N ARG A 621 9.61 -1.47 -21.03
CA ARG A 621 8.82 -2.70 -21.15
C ARG A 621 9.70 -3.86 -21.59
N LYS A 622 9.53 -5.03 -20.95
CA LYS A 622 10.25 -6.24 -21.33
C LYS A 622 9.65 -6.84 -22.60
N SER A 623 10.50 -7.47 -23.41
CA SER A 623 10.11 -8.15 -24.64
C SER A 623 9.50 -7.25 -25.72
N LEU A 624 9.73 -5.93 -25.64
CA LEU A 624 9.24 -4.95 -26.61
C LEU A 624 9.83 -5.16 -28.02
N GLU A 625 10.95 -5.87 -28.12
CA GLU A 625 11.58 -6.24 -29.37
C GLU A 625 10.73 -7.17 -30.24
N VAL A 626 9.67 -7.78 -29.69
CA VAL A 626 8.69 -8.60 -30.40
C VAL A 626 7.24 -8.19 -30.10
N SER A 627 6.94 -7.77 -28.86
CA SER A 627 5.57 -7.61 -28.39
C SER A 627 4.82 -6.47 -29.08
N THR A 628 5.54 -5.42 -29.47
CA THR A 628 4.94 -4.27 -30.17
C THR A 628 4.37 -4.67 -31.53
N PHE A 629 4.96 -5.67 -32.21
CA PHE A 629 4.56 -6.14 -33.54
C PHE A 629 3.47 -7.21 -33.46
N LYS A 630 3.53 -8.06 -32.43
CA LYS A 630 2.54 -9.14 -32.23
C LYS A 630 1.26 -8.69 -31.52
N GLY A 631 1.30 -7.54 -30.85
CA GLY A 631 0.19 -7.01 -30.06
C GLY A 631 -0.03 -7.73 -28.72
N TYR A 632 0.95 -8.51 -28.26
CA TYR A 632 1.03 -9.15 -26.95
C TYR A 632 2.47 -9.61 -26.69
N VAL A 633 2.85 -9.74 -25.42
CA VAL A 633 4.10 -10.41 -25.03
C VAL A 633 3.94 -11.91 -25.22
N PRO A 634 4.79 -12.59 -26.01
CA PRO A 634 4.67 -14.03 -26.19
C PRO A 634 5.22 -14.85 -25.01
N GLN A 635 4.50 -15.90 -24.63
CA GLN A 635 4.85 -16.79 -23.52
C GLN A 635 6.15 -17.59 -23.74
N ASP A 636 6.44 -17.97 -24.99
CA ASP A 636 7.66 -18.67 -25.37
C ASP A 636 8.90 -17.76 -25.41
N VAL A 637 8.70 -16.44 -25.31
CA VAL A 637 9.75 -15.43 -25.19
C VAL A 637 9.96 -15.02 -23.74
N ARG A 638 8.88 -14.87 -22.97
CA ARG A 638 8.91 -14.30 -21.62
C ARG A 638 7.86 -14.94 -20.72
N SER A 639 8.25 -15.32 -19.50
CA SER A 639 7.31 -15.66 -18.42
C SER A 639 6.52 -14.42 -17.98
N GLU A 640 5.39 -14.61 -17.31
CA GLU A 640 4.48 -13.54 -16.89
C GLU A 640 3.90 -12.74 -18.09
N SER A 641 3.84 -13.39 -19.26
CA SER A 641 3.53 -12.75 -20.53
C SER A 641 2.14 -12.10 -20.59
N ALA A 642 1.14 -12.74 -19.96
CA ALA A 642 -0.21 -12.19 -19.90
C ALA A 642 -0.25 -10.99 -18.97
N ALA A 643 0.38 -11.07 -17.79
CA ALA A 643 0.47 -9.93 -16.87
C ALA A 643 1.15 -8.72 -17.52
N TRP A 644 2.29 -8.91 -18.22
CA TRP A 644 2.92 -7.84 -19.01
C TRP A 644 1.97 -7.21 -20.03
N THR A 645 1.31 -8.04 -20.85
CA THR A 645 0.40 -7.55 -21.90
C THR A 645 -0.79 -6.77 -21.32
N LEU A 646 -1.35 -7.26 -20.21
CA LEU A 646 -2.53 -6.67 -19.58
C LEU A 646 -2.18 -5.35 -18.87
N GLU A 647 -1.05 -5.29 -18.17
CA GLU A 647 -0.56 -4.06 -17.54
C GLU A 647 -0.10 -3.02 -18.57
N ASP A 648 0.58 -3.45 -19.65
CA ASP A 648 0.99 -2.57 -20.75
C ASP A 648 -0.20 -1.95 -21.47
N ALA A 649 -1.33 -2.67 -21.60
CA ALA A 649 -2.56 -2.12 -22.15
C ALA A 649 -3.18 -1.03 -21.24
N ASN A 650 -3.04 -1.17 -19.92
CA ASN A 650 -3.41 -0.10 -18.99
C ASN A 650 -2.43 1.07 -19.10
N ALA A 651 -1.12 0.83 -19.13
CA ALA A 651 -0.10 1.87 -19.34
C ALA A 651 -0.36 2.66 -20.63
N ASP A 652 -0.68 2.00 -21.75
CA ASP A 652 -1.04 2.62 -23.02
C ASP A 652 -2.29 3.52 -22.92
N PHE A 653 -3.24 3.19 -22.03
CA PHE A 653 -4.37 4.09 -21.74
C PHE A 653 -3.91 5.39 -21.06
N GLY A 654 -2.95 5.33 -20.14
CA GLY A 654 -2.34 6.52 -19.52
C GLY A 654 -1.64 7.41 -20.56
N ILE A 655 -0.92 6.80 -21.50
CA ILE A 655 -0.29 7.52 -22.62
C ILE A 655 -1.33 8.14 -23.53
N TYR A 656 -2.36 7.38 -23.92
CA TYR A 656 -3.48 7.89 -24.72
C TYR A 656 -4.15 9.10 -24.07
N ALA A 657 -4.44 9.02 -22.76
CA ALA A 657 -5.12 10.08 -22.02
C ALA A 657 -4.30 11.37 -22.03
N MET A 658 -2.99 11.27 -21.75
CA MET A 658 -2.08 12.42 -21.75
C MET A 658 -1.82 12.96 -23.16
N ALA A 659 -1.59 12.08 -24.14
CA ALA A 659 -1.40 12.44 -25.54
C ALA A 659 -2.60 13.23 -26.08
N SER A 660 -3.83 12.77 -25.77
CA SER A 660 -5.07 13.44 -26.15
C SER A 660 -5.15 14.84 -25.54
N ALA A 661 -4.83 14.97 -24.25
CA ALA A 661 -4.85 16.25 -23.55
C ALA A 661 -3.75 17.22 -24.05
N LEU A 662 -2.62 16.71 -24.54
CA LEU A 662 -1.52 17.48 -25.13
C LEU A 662 -1.69 17.76 -26.63
N GLY A 663 -2.73 17.24 -27.28
CA GLY A 663 -2.95 17.39 -28.73
C GLY A 663 -1.97 16.56 -29.58
N LYS A 664 -1.38 15.50 -29.05
CA LYS A 664 -0.52 14.54 -29.77
C LYS A 664 -1.37 13.50 -30.48
N THR A 665 -2.06 13.91 -31.54
CA THR A 665 -3.15 13.14 -32.16
C THR A 665 -2.74 11.77 -32.71
N GLU A 666 -1.52 11.62 -33.23
CA GLU A 666 -1.04 10.35 -33.77
C GLU A 666 -0.74 9.34 -32.66
N ASP A 667 0.02 9.76 -31.66
CA ASP A 667 0.29 8.97 -30.46
C ASP A 667 -1.02 8.60 -29.75
N ALA A 668 -1.95 9.55 -29.61
CA ALA A 668 -3.27 9.29 -29.03
C ALA A 668 -4.01 8.18 -29.80
N ALA A 669 -4.06 8.23 -31.12
CA ALA A 669 -4.72 7.21 -31.93
C ALA A 669 -4.01 5.83 -31.84
N TYR A 670 -2.68 5.82 -31.79
CA TYR A 670 -1.89 4.59 -31.69
C TYR A 670 -2.06 3.93 -30.31
N PHE A 671 -1.89 4.69 -29.23
CA PHE A 671 -2.01 4.16 -27.88
C PHE A 671 -3.46 3.88 -27.46
N GLN A 672 -4.46 4.57 -28.04
CA GLN A 672 -5.87 4.17 -27.87
C GLN A 672 -6.12 2.76 -28.42
N SER A 673 -5.57 2.46 -29.59
CA SER A 673 -5.67 1.12 -30.20
C SER A 673 -4.92 0.08 -29.36
N ARG A 674 -3.69 0.38 -28.92
CA ARG A 674 -2.90 -0.55 -28.10
C ARG A 674 -3.49 -0.79 -26.71
N ALA A 675 -4.21 0.18 -26.15
CA ALA A 675 -4.96 -0.02 -24.90
C ALA A 675 -6.04 -1.12 -25.01
N LEU A 676 -6.40 -1.56 -26.23
CA LEU A 676 -7.30 -2.70 -26.50
C LEU A 676 -6.56 -4.04 -26.68
N ALA A 677 -5.23 -4.08 -26.58
CA ALA A 677 -4.40 -5.27 -26.80
C ALA A 677 -4.73 -6.44 -25.84
N TYR A 678 -5.32 -6.16 -24.68
CA TYR A 678 -5.81 -7.18 -23.75
C TYR A 678 -6.73 -8.21 -24.43
N ALA A 679 -7.50 -7.78 -25.44
CA ALA A 679 -8.41 -8.64 -26.19
C ALA A 679 -7.68 -9.78 -26.92
N ASN A 680 -6.40 -9.59 -27.26
CA ASN A 680 -5.59 -10.59 -27.93
C ASN A 680 -5.32 -11.82 -27.06
N LEU A 681 -5.41 -11.71 -25.74
CA LEU A 681 -5.17 -12.82 -24.80
C LEU A 681 -6.43 -13.47 -24.26
N TYR A 682 -7.61 -12.96 -24.59
CA TYR A 682 -8.86 -13.59 -24.17
C TYR A 682 -9.12 -14.86 -24.98
N SER A 683 -9.26 -15.99 -24.31
CA SER A 683 -9.63 -17.28 -24.91
C SER A 683 -11.12 -17.56 -24.65
N PRO A 684 -12.01 -17.42 -25.66
CA PRO A 684 -13.43 -17.64 -25.47
C PRO A 684 -13.79 -19.08 -25.11
N SER A 685 -12.97 -20.06 -25.51
CA SER A 685 -13.27 -21.49 -25.28
C SER A 685 -13.14 -21.90 -23.81
N VAL A 686 -12.25 -21.25 -23.06
CA VAL A 686 -12.11 -21.45 -21.60
C VAL A 686 -12.69 -20.29 -20.79
N GLY A 687 -12.96 -19.14 -21.42
CA GLY A 687 -13.57 -17.97 -20.80
C GLY A 687 -12.63 -17.18 -19.88
N PHE A 688 -11.33 -17.18 -20.17
CA PHE A 688 -10.28 -16.50 -19.39
C PHE A 688 -9.19 -15.90 -20.30
N PHE A 689 -8.41 -14.99 -19.72
CA PHE A 689 -7.12 -14.61 -20.29
C PHE A 689 -6.13 -15.76 -20.20
N ARG A 690 -5.24 -15.87 -21.19
CA ARG A 690 -4.31 -16.99 -21.31
C ARG A 690 -3.07 -16.56 -22.10
N GLY A 691 -1.90 -17.09 -21.72
CA GLY A 691 -0.66 -16.85 -22.47
C GLY A 691 -0.70 -17.41 -23.89
N LYS A 692 -0.13 -16.68 -24.85
CA LYS A 692 0.04 -17.08 -26.25
C LYS A 692 1.52 -17.13 -26.62
N ASN A 693 1.91 -18.14 -27.39
CA ASN A 693 3.24 -18.24 -27.98
C ASN A 693 3.36 -17.34 -29.23
N SER A 694 4.58 -17.14 -29.70
CA SER A 694 4.91 -16.25 -30.83
C SER A 694 4.24 -16.63 -32.14
N ASN A 695 3.85 -17.90 -32.30
CA ASN A 695 3.11 -18.44 -33.43
C ASN A 695 1.58 -18.32 -33.29
N GLY A 696 1.08 -17.66 -32.25
CA GLY A 696 -0.34 -17.46 -31.97
C GLY A 696 -1.04 -18.62 -31.26
N THR A 697 -0.36 -19.73 -30.98
CA THR A 697 -0.93 -20.85 -30.21
C THR A 697 -1.01 -20.52 -28.73
N TRP A 698 -2.04 -21.04 -28.04
CA TRP A 698 -2.14 -20.92 -26.58
C TRP A 698 -1.08 -21.76 -25.87
N ARG A 699 -0.58 -21.31 -24.70
CA ARG A 699 0.40 -22.05 -23.89
C ARG A 699 -0.09 -23.45 -23.54
N THR A 700 -1.35 -23.57 -23.14
CA THR A 700 -1.98 -24.83 -22.75
C THR A 700 -3.03 -25.25 -23.79
N SER A 701 -3.42 -26.53 -23.80
CA SER A 701 -4.63 -26.99 -24.50
C SER A 701 -5.86 -26.74 -23.62
N ASP A 702 -7.06 -26.63 -24.20
CA ASP A 702 -8.28 -26.34 -23.41
C ASP A 702 -8.54 -27.38 -22.32
N ALA A 703 -8.24 -28.66 -22.59
CA ALA A 703 -8.35 -29.75 -21.60
C ALA A 703 -7.37 -29.62 -20.42
N ASN A 704 -6.22 -28.97 -20.64
CA ASN A 704 -5.16 -28.81 -19.64
C ASN A 704 -5.22 -27.46 -18.94
N PHE A 705 -6.12 -26.54 -19.34
CA PHE A 705 -6.26 -25.25 -18.69
C PHE A 705 -6.78 -25.42 -17.26
N LYS A 706 -6.12 -24.76 -16.31
CA LYS A 706 -6.52 -24.70 -14.90
C LYS A 706 -6.60 -23.23 -14.49
N PRO A 707 -7.80 -22.70 -14.18
CA PRO A 707 -7.94 -21.29 -13.87
C PRO A 707 -7.36 -20.91 -12.50
N ASN A 708 -7.03 -21.89 -11.66
CA ASN A 708 -6.41 -21.70 -10.35
C ASN A 708 -4.91 -22.04 -10.32
N GLU A 709 -4.26 -22.11 -11.48
CA GLU A 709 -2.80 -22.34 -11.60
C GLU A 709 -2.06 -21.01 -11.62
N TRP A 710 -1.30 -20.76 -10.55
CA TRP A 710 -0.56 -19.52 -10.35
C TRP A 710 0.74 -19.48 -11.16
N GLY A 711 1.13 -18.27 -11.57
CA GLY A 711 2.38 -18.04 -12.30
C GLY A 711 2.26 -18.32 -13.80
N TYR A 712 3.36 -18.79 -14.40
CA TYR A 712 3.56 -18.99 -15.85
C TYR A 712 3.35 -17.74 -16.70
N GLU A 713 2.10 -17.39 -17.02
CA GLU A 713 1.75 -16.19 -17.78
C GLU A 713 1.27 -15.04 -16.88
N PHE A 714 1.02 -15.29 -15.59
CA PHE A 714 0.59 -14.29 -14.62
C PHE A 714 1.67 -14.02 -13.57
N THR A 715 1.68 -12.80 -13.04
CA THR A 715 2.50 -12.38 -11.90
C THR A 715 1.62 -12.38 -10.66
N GLU A 716 2.07 -13.05 -9.60
CA GLU A 716 1.43 -13.10 -8.26
C GLU A 716 -0.07 -13.39 -8.30
N GLY A 717 -0.44 -14.33 -9.17
CA GLY A 717 -1.81 -14.74 -9.31
C GLY A 717 -2.01 -15.75 -10.41
N ASP A 718 -3.26 -15.98 -10.72
CA ASP A 718 -3.76 -16.93 -11.70
C ASP A 718 -4.81 -16.25 -12.61
N PRO A 719 -5.40 -16.99 -13.58
CA PRO A 719 -6.48 -16.46 -14.41
C PRO A 719 -7.67 -15.83 -13.67
N TRP A 720 -7.99 -16.24 -12.44
CA TRP A 720 -9.05 -15.62 -11.64
C TRP A 720 -8.68 -14.21 -11.19
N ASN A 721 -7.43 -13.98 -10.80
CA ASN A 721 -6.95 -12.66 -10.35
C ASN A 721 -7.00 -11.61 -11.46
N TYR A 722 -6.87 -12.03 -12.72
CA TYR A 722 -6.88 -11.16 -13.90
C TYR A 722 -8.23 -11.14 -14.66
N VAL A 723 -9.34 -11.65 -14.08
CA VAL A 723 -10.65 -11.73 -14.76
C VAL A 723 -11.13 -10.39 -15.31
N THR A 724 -10.86 -9.29 -14.62
CA THR A 724 -11.21 -7.93 -15.07
C THR A 724 -9.99 -7.06 -15.32
N ALA A 725 -8.91 -7.62 -15.86
CA ALA A 725 -7.62 -6.93 -16.02
C ALA A 725 -7.60 -5.69 -16.94
N ALA A 726 -8.70 -5.38 -17.63
CA ALA A 726 -8.81 -4.19 -18.49
C ALA A 726 -9.84 -3.15 -17.98
N PRO A 727 -9.61 -2.51 -16.82
CA PRO A 727 -10.50 -1.45 -16.31
C PRO A 727 -10.52 -0.18 -17.17
N GLN A 728 -9.54 0.02 -18.07
CA GLN A 728 -9.57 1.07 -19.08
C GLN A 728 -10.72 0.88 -20.09
N ASP A 729 -11.19 -0.35 -20.29
CA ASP A 729 -12.23 -0.68 -21.28
C ASP A 729 -13.32 -1.66 -20.78
N PRO A 730 -14.10 -1.25 -19.76
CA PRO A 730 -15.12 -2.08 -19.12
C PRO A 730 -16.23 -2.57 -20.06
N GLN A 731 -16.63 -1.78 -21.07
CA GLN A 731 -17.62 -2.21 -22.06
C GLN A 731 -17.02 -3.26 -23.01
N GLY A 732 -15.74 -3.15 -23.37
CA GLY A 732 -15.04 -4.18 -24.12
C GLY A 732 -14.92 -5.49 -23.33
N MET A 733 -14.58 -5.40 -22.03
CA MET A 733 -14.65 -6.53 -21.10
C MET A 733 -16.03 -7.17 -21.05
N ALA A 734 -17.10 -6.37 -20.95
CA ALA A 734 -18.46 -6.88 -21.00
C ALA A 734 -18.73 -7.62 -22.32
N ASN A 735 -18.27 -7.08 -23.45
CA ASN A 735 -18.48 -7.68 -24.76
C ASN A 735 -17.73 -9.03 -24.89
N LEU A 736 -16.53 -9.18 -24.32
CA LEU A 736 -15.80 -10.47 -24.28
C LEU A 736 -16.59 -11.57 -23.56
N PHE A 737 -17.34 -11.23 -22.51
CA PHE A 737 -18.18 -12.18 -21.76
C PHE A 737 -19.59 -12.36 -22.35
N GLY A 738 -19.98 -11.58 -23.36
CA GLY A 738 -21.29 -11.65 -23.99
C GLY A 738 -22.32 -10.63 -23.48
N GLY A 739 -21.88 -9.62 -22.73
CA GLY A 739 -22.70 -8.50 -22.28
C GLY A 739 -22.47 -8.13 -20.82
N ARG A 740 -23.12 -7.05 -20.38
CA ARG A 740 -22.99 -6.54 -19.00
C ARG A 740 -23.49 -7.53 -17.94
N ALA A 741 -24.59 -8.24 -18.23
CA ALA A 741 -25.10 -9.27 -17.34
C ALA A 741 -24.07 -10.41 -17.16
N GLN A 742 -23.41 -10.81 -18.24
CA GLN A 742 -22.38 -11.85 -18.22
C GLN A 742 -21.09 -11.38 -17.56
N LEU A 743 -20.72 -10.09 -17.68
CA LEU A 743 -19.65 -9.51 -16.86
C LEU A 743 -19.99 -9.63 -15.37
N SER A 744 -21.19 -9.23 -14.95
CA SER A 744 -21.62 -9.40 -13.56
C SER A 744 -21.57 -10.87 -13.12
N SER A 745 -22.05 -11.80 -13.96
CA SER A 745 -22.02 -13.23 -13.65
C SER A 745 -20.60 -13.80 -13.59
N LYS A 746 -19.68 -13.29 -14.41
CA LYS A 746 -18.26 -13.69 -14.36
C LYS A 746 -17.62 -13.23 -13.06
N ILE A 747 -17.89 -12.01 -12.61
CA ILE A 747 -17.41 -11.53 -11.30
C ILE A 747 -18.04 -12.36 -10.16
N ASP A 748 -19.33 -12.70 -10.23
CA ASP A 748 -19.97 -13.59 -9.25
C ASP A 748 -19.26 -14.95 -9.17
N SER A 749 -18.78 -15.48 -10.31
CA SER A 749 -18.10 -16.76 -10.35
C SER A 749 -16.75 -16.77 -9.62
N VAL A 750 -16.08 -15.63 -9.48
CA VAL A 750 -14.85 -15.50 -8.67
C VAL A 750 -15.15 -15.82 -7.22
N PHE A 751 -16.21 -15.25 -6.67
CA PHE A 751 -16.63 -15.48 -5.28
C PHE A 751 -17.24 -16.86 -5.04
N ALA A 752 -17.77 -17.50 -6.10
CA ALA A 752 -18.38 -18.83 -6.02
C ALA A 752 -17.37 -19.97 -6.26
N ALA A 753 -16.22 -19.70 -6.87
CA ALA A 753 -15.19 -20.69 -7.14
C ALA A 753 -14.58 -21.22 -5.83
N SER A 754 -14.05 -22.45 -5.86
CA SER A 754 -13.22 -22.96 -4.76
C SER A 754 -12.02 -22.03 -4.59
N ARG A 755 -11.64 -21.77 -3.34
CA ARG A 755 -10.43 -21.01 -2.98
C ARG A 755 -9.13 -21.80 -3.17
N ASP A 756 -9.20 -23.06 -3.59
CA ASP A 756 -8.03 -23.90 -3.82
C ASP A 756 -7.15 -23.34 -4.95
N TYR A 757 -5.84 -23.40 -4.76
CA TYR A 757 -4.84 -22.96 -5.73
C TYR A 757 -3.90 -24.11 -6.12
N LEU A 758 -3.25 -23.97 -7.27
CA LEU A 758 -2.13 -24.80 -7.71
C LEU A 758 -0.89 -23.92 -7.80
N VAL A 759 0.23 -24.40 -7.26
CA VAL A 759 1.49 -23.65 -7.17
C VAL A 759 2.11 -23.28 -8.52
N GLY A 760 1.69 -23.95 -9.59
CA GLY A 760 2.12 -23.70 -10.97
C GLY A 760 3.64 -23.53 -11.11
N SER A 761 4.08 -22.39 -11.66
CA SER A 761 5.50 -22.16 -11.95
C SER A 761 6.38 -21.84 -10.74
N TYR A 762 5.80 -21.60 -9.56
CA TYR A 762 6.56 -21.21 -8.38
C TYR A 762 7.30 -22.39 -7.72
N GLY A 763 6.90 -23.64 -8.02
CA GLY A 763 7.54 -24.85 -7.48
C GLY A 763 7.27 -25.12 -5.99
N GLY A 764 6.58 -24.21 -5.30
CA GLY A 764 6.18 -24.30 -3.91
C GLY A 764 5.11 -23.27 -3.58
N THR A 765 4.52 -23.38 -2.39
CA THR A 765 3.53 -22.39 -1.90
C THR A 765 4.25 -21.11 -1.49
N ILE A 766 3.86 -19.99 -2.08
CA ILE A 766 4.25 -18.63 -1.70
C ILE A 766 3.22 -18.06 -0.71
N HIS A 767 3.56 -16.97 -0.02
CA HIS A 767 2.72 -16.42 1.04
C HIS A 767 1.38 -15.88 0.51
N GLU A 768 1.39 -15.28 -0.68
CA GLU A 768 0.24 -14.70 -1.36
C GLU A 768 -0.86 -15.74 -1.64
N MET A 769 -0.47 -17.00 -1.89
CA MET A 769 -1.43 -18.09 -2.06
C MET A 769 -2.16 -18.43 -0.75
N LEU A 770 -1.43 -18.43 0.37
CA LEU A 770 -1.99 -18.70 1.70
C LEU A 770 -2.95 -17.58 2.12
N GLU A 771 -2.54 -16.34 1.87
CA GLU A 771 -3.30 -15.12 2.13
C GLU A 771 -4.57 -15.02 1.27
N ALA A 772 -4.45 -15.35 -0.02
CA ALA A 772 -5.59 -15.45 -0.93
C ALA A 772 -6.59 -16.51 -0.45
N TYR A 773 -6.11 -17.67 -0.02
CA TYR A 773 -6.93 -18.74 0.55
C TYR A 773 -7.64 -18.29 1.85
N ASP A 774 -6.92 -17.57 2.71
CA ASP A 774 -7.42 -17.06 3.98
C ASP A 774 -8.36 -15.85 3.84
N THR A 775 -8.36 -15.19 2.68
CA THR A 775 -9.40 -14.21 2.34
C THR A 775 -10.79 -14.83 2.43
N ASN A 776 -10.91 -16.14 2.17
CA ASN A 776 -12.14 -16.91 2.35
C ASN A 776 -13.35 -16.32 1.59
N MET A 777 -13.09 -15.82 0.38
CA MET A 777 -14.08 -15.22 -0.52
C MET A 777 -13.99 -15.82 -1.94
N GLY A 778 -13.88 -17.15 -2.02
CA GLY A 778 -13.62 -17.87 -3.27
C GLY A 778 -12.22 -17.56 -3.80
N GLN A 779 -12.11 -17.17 -5.06
CA GLN A 779 -10.86 -16.75 -5.71
C GLN A 779 -10.60 -15.24 -5.62
N TYR A 780 -11.37 -14.50 -4.82
CA TYR A 780 -11.11 -13.07 -4.60
C TYR A 780 -9.94 -12.89 -3.63
N ALA A 781 -8.72 -12.84 -4.17
CA ALA A 781 -7.48 -12.62 -3.42
C ALA A 781 -7.27 -11.13 -3.13
N HIS A 782 -8.02 -10.56 -2.18
CA HIS A 782 -7.85 -9.14 -1.82
C HIS A 782 -6.47 -8.82 -1.25
N SER A 783 -5.72 -9.83 -0.82
CA SER A 783 -4.36 -9.71 -0.31
C SER A 783 -3.31 -9.28 -1.36
N ASN A 784 -3.69 -9.10 -2.63
CA ASN A 784 -2.77 -8.75 -3.72
C ASN A 784 -3.44 -7.87 -4.81
N GLU A 785 -2.61 -7.09 -5.49
CA GLU A 785 -2.87 -5.94 -6.37
C GLU A 785 -3.77 -6.16 -7.59
N PRO A 786 -3.62 -7.24 -8.40
CA PRO A 786 -4.29 -7.38 -9.70
C PRO A 786 -5.82 -7.29 -9.63
N ILE A 787 -6.40 -7.67 -8.48
CA ILE A 787 -7.84 -7.82 -8.33
C ILE A 787 -8.51 -6.69 -7.53
N HIS A 788 -7.74 -5.73 -7.00
CA HIS A 788 -8.23 -4.66 -6.13
C HIS A 788 -9.41 -3.86 -6.72
N HIS A 789 -9.44 -3.61 -8.04
CA HIS A 789 -10.54 -2.88 -8.70
C HIS A 789 -11.73 -3.77 -9.09
N MET A 790 -11.60 -5.09 -9.08
CA MET A 790 -12.59 -6.02 -9.67
C MET A 790 -14.00 -5.81 -9.11
N ILE A 791 -14.14 -5.57 -7.80
CA ILE A 791 -15.47 -5.41 -7.19
C ILE A 791 -16.17 -4.12 -7.62
N TYR A 792 -15.42 -3.13 -8.09
CA TYR A 792 -15.97 -1.92 -8.71
C TYR A 792 -16.38 -2.14 -10.17
N MET A 793 -16.00 -3.27 -10.78
CA MET A 793 -16.43 -3.63 -12.13
C MET A 793 -17.92 -3.98 -12.23
N TYR A 794 -18.60 -4.28 -11.11
CA TYR A 794 -20.07 -4.40 -11.11
C TYR A 794 -20.78 -3.07 -11.43
N ASN A 795 -20.19 -1.90 -11.12
CA ASN A 795 -20.77 -0.61 -11.51
C ASN A 795 -20.87 -0.50 -13.04
N TYR A 796 -19.84 -0.94 -13.75
CA TYR A 796 -19.84 -0.98 -15.21
C TYR A 796 -20.76 -2.06 -15.80
N ALA A 797 -21.00 -3.13 -15.04
CA ALA A 797 -22.01 -4.15 -15.35
C ALA A 797 -23.45 -3.68 -15.09
N GLY A 798 -23.65 -2.48 -14.51
CA GLY A 798 -24.98 -1.96 -14.16
C GLY A 798 -25.59 -2.62 -12.91
N THR A 799 -24.78 -3.20 -12.04
CA THR A 799 -25.21 -3.87 -10.80
C THR A 799 -24.52 -3.30 -9.54
N PRO A 800 -24.56 -1.98 -9.30
CA PRO A 800 -23.79 -1.33 -8.21
C PRO A 800 -24.14 -1.82 -6.81
N SER A 801 -25.34 -2.39 -6.58
CA SER A 801 -25.68 -3.03 -5.30
C SER A 801 -24.77 -4.21 -4.97
N LYS A 802 -24.20 -4.90 -5.96
CA LYS A 802 -23.19 -5.94 -5.75
C LYS A 802 -21.84 -5.35 -5.32
N THR A 803 -21.41 -4.22 -5.92
CA THR A 803 -20.24 -3.47 -5.42
C THR A 803 -20.44 -3.05 -3.98
N GLN A 804 -21.58 -2.44 -3.65
CA GLN A 804 -21.90 -2.00 -2.30
C GLN A 804 -21.77 -3.13 -1.28
N ASN A 805 -22.30 -4.32 -1.59
CA ASN A 805 -22.17 -5.46 -0.70
C ASN A 805 -20.72 -5.94 -0.53
N ARG A 806 -19.98 -6.12 -1.64
CA ARG A 806 -18.61 -6.66 -1.60
C ARG A 806 -17.60 -5.70 -0.98
N VAL A 807 -17.70 -4.40 -1.28
CA VAL A 807 -16.85 -3.36 -0.65
C VAL A 807 -17.04 -3.38 0.86
N ARG A 808 -18.28 -3.44 1.33
CA ARG A 808 -18.58 -3.47 2.76
C ARG A 808 -18.07 -4.74 3.42
N GLU A 809 -18.24 -5.89 2.78
CA GLU A 809 -17.70 -7.15 3.27
C GLU A 809 -16.17 -7.10 3.44
N VAL A 810 -15.46 -6.61 2.43
CA VAL A 810 -13.99 -6.49 2.46
C VAL A 810 -13.52 -5.53 3.55
N LEU A 811 -14.09 -4.32 3.62
CA LEU A 811 -13.73 -3.31 4.61
C LEU A 811 -13.91 -3.79 6.06
N THR A 812 -14.91 -4.64 6.32
CA THR A 812 -15.20 -5.15 7.67
C THR A 812 -14.46 -6.43 8.02
N LYS A 813 -14.12 -7.28 7.03
CA LYS A 813 -13.52 -8.60 7.29
C LYS A 813 -11.99 -8.61 7.16
N LEU A 814 -11.44 -7.83 6.23
CA LEU A 814 -10.03 -7.98 5.80
C LEU A 814 -9.11 -6.88 6.33
N TYR A 815 -9.68 -5.88 7.02
CA TYR A 815 -8.95 -4.78 7.64
C TYR A 815 -9.34 -4.68 9.11
N GLY A 816 -8.33 -4.60 9.98
CA GLY A 816 -8.52 -4.33 11.41
C GLY A 816 -7.52 -3.31 11.90
N SER A 817 -7.73 -2.75 13.10
CA SER A 817 -6.83 -1.73 13.69
C SER A 817 -5.43 -2.25 13.99
N GLY A 818 -5.27 -3.57 14.14
CA GLY A 818 -4.02 -4.19 14.59
C GLY A 818 -3.67 -3.89 16.06
N ALA A 819 -4.53 -3.18 16.78
CA ALA A 819 -4.33 -2.88 18.19
C ALA A 819 -4.17 -4.19 18.98
N GLY A 820 -3.08 -4.28 19.75
CA GLY A 820 -2.76 -5.45 20.58
C GLY A 820 -2.28 -6.70 19.81
N THR A 821 -2.42 -6.76 18.49
CA THR A 821 -2.10 -7.95 17.68
C THR A 821 -0.96 -7.74 16.69
N GLY A 822 -0.72 -6.49 16.26
CA GLY A 822 0.11 -6.20 15.09
C GLY A 822 -0.53 -6.63 13.75
N ASN A 823 -1.77 -7.13 13.75
CA ASN A 823 -2.47 -7.65 12.57
C ASN A 823 -3.28 -6.53 11.90
N GLY A 824 -2.79 -5.97 10.80
CA GLY A 824 -3.50 -4.89 10.11
C GLY A 824 -4.26 -5.33 8.86
N TYR A 825 -3.61 -6.20 8.10
CA TYR A 825 -3.97 -6.56 6.74
C TYR A 825 -3.97 -8.09 6.60
N LEU A 826 -4.46 -8.57 5.47
CA LEU A 826 -4.44 -9.98 5.10
C LEU A 826 -3.42 -10.28 3.98
N GLY A 827 -2.58 -9.31 3.61
CA GLY A 827 -1.52 -9.41 2.62
C GLY A 827 -0.54 -8.26 2.82
N ASP A 828 0.39 -8.08 1.88
CA ASP A 828 1.37 -7.00 1.92
C ASP A 828 0.72 -5.61 1.79
N GLU A 829 1.26 -4.61 2.49
CA GLU A 829 0.69 -3.26 2.48
C GLU A 829 1.03 -2.47 1.20
N ASP A 830 2.19 -2.81 0.61
CA ASP A 830 2.75 -2.31 -0.65
C ASP A 830 2.73 -0.79 -0.82
N ASN A 831 3.55 -0.15 0.01
CA ASN A 831 3.89 1.26 -0.10
C ASN A 831 2.68 2.21 -0.11
N GLY A 832 1.63 1.85 0.64
CA GLY A 832 0.39 2.62 0.69
C GLY A 832 -0.75 2.05 -0.16
N GLN A 833 -0.53 1.05 -1.01
CA GLN A 833 -1.52 0.60 -2.00
C GLN A 833 -2.76 -0.02 -1.35
N MET A 834 -2.61 -1.02 -0.48
CA MET A 834 -3.74 -1.57 0.28
C MET A 834 -4.41 -0.51 1.15
N SER A 835 -3.62 0.41 1.71
CA SER A 835 -4.12 1.47 2.57
C SER A 835 -4.94 2.52 1.81
N ALA A 836 -4.50 2.91 0.62
CA ALA A 836 -5.20 3.88 -0.22
C ALA A 836 -6.50 3.28 -0.76
N TRP A 837 -6.50 1.97 -1.06
CA TRP A 837 -7.71 1.24 -1.38
C TRP A 837 -8.74 1.33 -0.24
N TYR A 838 -8.30 1.11 1.01
CA TYR A 838 -9.17 1.24 2.18
C TYR A 838 -9.72 2.66 2.32
N VAL A 839 -8.86 3.68 2.23
CA VAL A 839 -9.25 5.09 2.41
C VAL A 839 -10.32 5.49 1.39
N PHE A 840 -10.10 5.22 0.11
CA PHE A 840 -11.10 5.48 -0.94
C PHE A 840 -12.40 4.72 -0.70
N SER A 841 -12.31 3.42 -0.47
CA SER A 841 -13.48 2.55 -0.28
C SER A 841 -14.30 2.96 0.94
N ALA A 842 -13.65 3.36 2.05
CA ALA A 842 -14.31 3.84 3.27
C ALA A 842 -15.00 5.20 3.07
N LEU A 843 -14.46 6.07 2.20
CA LEU A 843 -15.11 7.30 1.73
C LEU A 843 -16.31 7.03 0.83
N GLY A 844 -16.40 5.83 0.24
CA GLY A 844 -17.53 5.37 -0.56
C GLY A 844 -17.30 5.46 -2.07
N PHE A 845 -16.09 5.69 -2.55
CA PHE A 845 -15.76 5.72 -3.99
C PHE A 845 -14.30 5.36 -4.27
N TYR A 846 -14.00 4.81 -5.45
CA TYR A 846 -12.66 4.30 -5.79
C TYR A 846 -12.26 4.64 -7.24
N PRO A 847 -10.97 4.95 -7.53
CA PRO A 847 -10.47 5.26 -8.87
C PRO A 847 -10.27 3.99 -9.72
N ALA A 848 -11.33 3.21 -9.97
CA ALA A 848 -11.22 1.91 -10.65
C ALA A 848 -10.60 1.98 -12.06
N ARG A 849 -10.79 3.10 -12.78
CA ARG A 849 -10.27 3.35 -14.13
C ARG A 849 -9.24 4.47 -14.10
N MET A 850 -8.02 4.13 -13.66
CA MET A 850 -6.86 5.03 -13.63
C MET A 850 -6.59 5.63 -15.01
N GLY A 851 -6.22 6.91 -15.08
CA GLY A 851 -6.06 7.63 -16.36
C GLY A 851 -7.37 8.26 -16.86
N SER A 852 -8.47 8.09 -16.13
CA SER A 852 -9.73 8.80 -16.36
C SER A 852 -10.03 9.76 -15.21
N THR A 853 -11.01 10.64 -15.38
CA THR A 853 -11.47 11.54 -14.32
C THR A 853 -12.47 10.90 -13.36
N ASP A 854 -12.86 9.64 -13.56
CA ASP A 854 -14.00 9.05 -12.87
C ASP A 854 -13.59 8.25 -11.62
N TYR A 855 -14.44 8.29 -10.60
CA TYR A 855 -14.35 7.50 -9.36
C TYR A 855 -15.65 6.71 -9.20
N THR A 856 -15.60 5.39 -9.27
CA THR A 856 -16.77 4.52 -9.11
C THR A 856 -17.27 4.54 -7.67
N ILE A 857 -18.57 4.75 -7.46
CA ILE A 857 -19.19 4.76 -6.13
C ILE A 857 -19.35 3.33 -5.62
N GLY A 858 -18.83 3.06 -4.43
CA GLY A 858 -19.06 1.83 -3.69
C GLY A 858 -20.18 2.02 -2.67
N ALA A 859 -19.85 1.85 -1.39
CA ALA A 859 -20.70 2.21 -0.27
C ALA A 859 -19.83 2.81 0.84
N PRO A 860 -20.20 3.98 1.41
CA PRO A 860 -19.43 4.57 2.51
C PRO A 860 -19.44 3.64 3.73
N LEU A 861 -18.38 3.73 4.53
CA LEU A 861 -18.27 2.96 5.78
C LEU A 861 -18.85 3.71 6.98
N ASN A 862 -18.79 5.05 6.95
CA ASN A 862 -19.10 5.91 8.10
C ASN A 862 -20.25 6.88 7.78
N PRO A 863 -21.03 7.30 8.81
CA PRO A 863 -22.17 8.19 8.61
C PRO A 863 -21.84 9.52 7.92
N LYS A 864 -20.62 10.04 8.14
CA LYS A 864 -20.16 11.24 7.46
C LYS A 864 -18.65 11.26 7.31
N ALA A 865 -18.20 11.69 6.15
CA ALA A 865 -16.80 11.99 5.88
C ALA A 865 -16.69 13.34 5.17
N THR A 866 -15.74 14.16 5.60
CA THR A 866 -15.51 15.51 5.06
C THR A 866 -14.08 15.61 4.52
N ILE A 867 -13.95 15.93 3.24
CA ILE A 867 -12.68 16.04 2.53
C ILE A 867 -12.35 17.53 2.35
N ALA A 868 -11.24 17.98 2.92
CA ALA A 868 -10.69 19.31 2.70
C ALA A 868 -9.79 19.30 1.45
N LEU A 869 -10.18 20.06 0.43
CA LEU A 869 -9.50 20.11 -0.86
C LEU A 869 -8.49 21.27 -0.88
N GLU A 870 -7.37 21.11 -1.59
CA GLU A 870 -6.33 22.16 -1.66
C GLU A 870 -6.80 23.44 -2.36
N ASN A 871 -7.88 23.39 -3.13
CA ASN A 871 -8.50 24.58 -3.71
C ASN A 871 -9.34 25.40 -2.71
N GLY A 872 -9.31 25.05 -1.42
CA GLY A 872 -10.01 25.74 -0.34
C GLY A 872 -11.49 25.34 -0.18
N ARG A 873 -11.98 24.41 -1.01
CA ARG A 873 -13.34 23.87 -0.90
C ARG A 873 -13.36 22.62 -0.02
N THR A 874 -14.57 22.21 0.31
CA THR A 874 -14.84 20.99 1.07
C THR A 874 -15.84 20.14 0.31
N PHE A 875 -15.57 18.85 0.21
CA PHE A 875 -16.51 17.86 -0.32
C PHE A 875 -16.92 16.91 0.81
N THR A 876 -18.22 16.74 1.03
CA THR A 876 -18.76 15.94 2.13
C THR A 876 -19.54 14.76 1.57
N VAL A 877 -19.29 13.57 2.09
CA VAL A 877 -20.12 12.37 1.87
C VAL A 877 -20.96 12.15 3.13
N GLU A 878 -22.28 12.13 2.98
CA GLU A 878 -23.23 11.92 4.08
C GLU A 878 -24.07 10.67 3.85
N ALA A 879 -24.09 9.77 4.82
CA ALA A 879 -24.90 8.57 4.82
C ALA A 879 -25.40 8.25 6.26
N PRO A 880 -26.25 9.09 6.87
CA PRO A 880 -26.55 9.02 8.32
C PRO A 880 -27.08 7.66 8.81
N ALA A 881 -27.79 6.93 7.95
CA ALA A 881 -28.36 5.62 8.28
C ALA A 881 -27.43 4.44 7.95
N VAL A 882 -26.19 4.69 7.50
CA VAL A 882 -25.26 3.61 7.13
C VAL A 882 -24.93 2.72 8.32
N SER A 883 -25.00 1.42 8.11
CA SER A 883 -24.63 0.41 9.09
C SER A 883 -24.27 -0.88 8.37
N ASP A 884 -23.93 -1.94 9.11
CA ASP A 884 -23.71 -3.26 8.52
C ASP A 884 -25.01 -3.90 8.02
N THR A 885 -26.16 -3.45 8.53
CA THR A 885 -27.48 -3.78 7.97
C THR A 885 -27.79 -2.88 6.77
N ASN A 886 -27.67 -1.55 6.92
CA ASN A 886 -28.02 -0.57 5.90
C ASN A 886 -26.81 -0.29 4.99
N ARG A 887 -26.49 -1.25 4.13
CA ARG A 887 -25.33 -1.20 3.22
C ARG A 887 -25.65 -0.80 1.79
N TYR A 888 -26.92 -0.67 1.42
CA TYR A 888 -27.34 -0.41 0.04
C TYR A 888 -27.85 1.02 -0.17
N ILE A 889 -27.37 1.69 -1.21
CA ILE A 889 -27.82 3.03 -1.60
C ILE A 889 -29.21 2.92 -2.23
N GLN A 890 -30.18 3.66 -1.70
CA GLN A 890 -31.56 3.73 -2.20
C GLN A 890 -31.75 4.90 -3.16
N SER A 891 -31.11 6.03 -2.86
CA SER A 891 -31.05 7.22 -3.70
C SER A 891 -29.85 8.08 -3.29
N ALA A 892 -29.40 8.96 -4.18
CA ALA A 892 -28.35 9.93 -3.89
C ALA A 892 -28.73 11.33 -4.39
N THR A 893 -28.20 12.36 -3.73
CA THR A 893 -28.21 13.74 -4.22
C THR A 893 -26.80 14.32 -4.17
N LEU A 894 -26.42 15.06 -5.20
CA LEU A 894 -25.22 15.88 -5.21
C LEU A 894 -25.65 17.35 -5.14
N ASN A 895 -25.30 18.03 -4.05
CA ASN A 895 -25.68 19.42 -3.80
C ASN A 895 -27.21 19.65 -3.84
N GLY A 896 -27.97 18.69 -3.29
CA GLY A 896 -29.44 18.72 -3.26
C GLY A 896 -30.11 18.34 -4.59
N VAL A 897 -29.34 18.11 -5.66
CA VAL A 897 -29.86 17.68 -6.96
C VAL A 897 -29.81 16.16 -7.05
N ASN A 898 -30.89 15.55 -7.55
CA ASN A 898 -30.98 14.10 -7.76
C ASN A 898 -29.76 13.58 -8.56
N TYR A 899 -29.11 12.55 -8.05
CA TYR A 899 -27.88 11.98 -8.62
C TYR A 899 -28.04 10.47 -8.81
N THR A 900 -28.13 10.04 -10.06
CA THR A 900 -28.36 8.62 -10.41
C THR A 900 -27.09 7.89 -10.84
N LYS A 901 -26.03 8.62 -11.19
CA LYS A 901 -24.76 8.03 -11.64
C LYS A 901 -24.09 7.23 -10.52
N ASN A 902 -23.55 6.07 -10.87
CA ASN A 902 -22.80 5.21 -9.96
C ASN A 902 -21.29 5.53 -9.93
N TYR A 903 -20.93 6.75 -10.33
CA TYR A 903 -19.58 7.28 -10.31
C TYR A 903 -19.62 8.79 -10.09
N LEU A 904 -18.51 9.34 -9.61
CA LEU A 904 -18.23 10.77 -9.52
C LEU A 904 -17.16 11.13 -10.54
N THR A 905 -17.20 12.34 -11.09
CA THR A 905 -16.04 12.89 -11.81
C THR A 905 -15.12 13.62 -10.83
N HIS A 906 -13.85 13.81 -11.21
CA HIS A 906 -12.91 14.62 -10.43
C HIS A 906 -13.41 16.06 -10.27
N ALA A 907 -14.11 16.58 -11.28
CA ALA A 907 -14.76 17.89 -11.21
C ALA A 907 -15.92 17.92 -10.19
N ASP A 908 -16.71 16.84 -10.05
CA ASP A 908 -17.75 16.75 -9.03
C ASP A 908 -17.16 16.90 -7.62
N LEU A 909 -16.00 16.27 -7.37
CA LEU A 909 -15.26 16.40 -6.12
C LEU A 909 -14.70 17.82 -5.94
N LEU A 910 -13.95 18.33 -6.94
CA LEU A 910 -13.29 19.65 -6.84
C LEU A 910 -14.25 20.84 -6.76
N ASN A 911 -15.51 20.67 -7.18
CA ASN A 911 -16.54 21.68 -7.00
C ASN A 911 -17.04 21.79 -5.55
N GLY A 912 -16.72 20.80 -4.70
CA GLY A 912 -17.12 20.76 -3.30
C GLY A 912 -18.63 20.57 -3.12
N GLY A 913 -19.07 20.77 -1.88
CA GLY A 913 -20.45 20.59 -1.46
C GLY A 913 -20.70 19.21 -0.85
N THR A 914 -21.89 18.62 -1.07
CA THR A 914 -22.34 17.43 -0.35
C THR A 914 -22.94 16.38 -1.30
N LEU A 915 -22.41 15.16 -1.24
CA LEU A 915 -23.01 13.95 -1.75
C LEU A 915 -23.75 13.23 -0.60
N SER A 916 -25.07 13.23 -0.65
CA SER A 916 -25.92 12.62 0.37
C SER A 916 -26.54 11.32 -0.14
N PHE A 917 -26.41 10.25 0.62
CA PHE A 917 -26.97 8.93 0.35
C PHE A 917 -28.12 8.62 1.32
N VAL A 918 -29.21 8.08 0.77
CA VAL A 918 -30.23 7.38 1.55
C VAL A 918 -29.84 5.90 1.56
N MET A 919 -29.51 5.37 2.74
CA MET A 919 -29.09 3.97 2.90
C MET A 919 -30.28 3.08 3.31
N GLY A 920 -30.24 1.81 2.89
CA GLY A 920 -31.25 0.80 3.21
C GLY A 920 -30.67 -0.61 3.29
N SER A 921 -31.48 -1.53 3.81
CA SER A 921 -31.08 -2.91 4.11
C SER A 921 -31.20 -3.88 2.93
N SER A 922 -31.69 -3.43 1.78
CA SER A 922 -31.87 -4.26 0.59
C SER A 922 -31.42 -3.54 -0.68
N PRO A 923 -30.96 -4.28 -1.71
CA PRO A 923 -30.60 -3.71 -3.01
C PRO A 923 -31.73 -2.84 -3.59
N SER A 924 -31.35 -1.72 -4.23
CA SER A 924 -32.27 -0.84 -4.96
C SER A 924 -31.94 -0.82 -6.46
N SER A 925 -32.73 -0.07 -7.25
CA SER A 925 -32.47 0.18 -8.67
C SER A 925 -31.55 1.39 -8.94
N TRP A 926 -31.03 2.06 -7.91
CA TRP A 926 -30.14 3.21 -8.06
C TRP A 926 -28.87 2.84 -8.83
N GLY A 927 -28.44 3.68 -9.78
CA GLY A 927 -27.19 3.49 -10.52
C GLY A 927 -27.17 2.34 -11.53
N THR A 928 -28.34 1.83 -11.93
CA THR A 928 -28.47 0.71 -12.88
C THR A 928 -28.71 1.14 -14.32
N GLY A 929 -29.03 2.41 -14.57
CA GLY A 929 -29.37 2.93 -15.89
C GLY A 929 -28.16 2.98 -16.83
N ALA A 930 -28.41 2.90 -18.14
CA ALA A 930 -27.34 2.93 -19.14
C ALA A 930 -26.55 4.25 -19.16
N GLY A 931 -27.16 5.37 -18.74
CA GLY A 931 -26.49 6.66 -18.56
C GLY A 931 -25.90 6.90 -17.17
N ASP A 932 -26.04 5.94 -16.26
CA ASP A 932 -25.55 6.03 -14.89
C ASP A 932 -24.17 5.37 -14.70
N ILE A 933 -23.68 4.64 -15.70
CA ILE A 933 -22.40 3.92 -15.64
C ILE A 933 -21.23 4.79 -16.14
N PRO A 934 -19.97 4.52 -15.73
CA PRO A 934 -18.81 5.31 -16.12
C PRO A 934 -18.34 4.97 -17.56
N GLY A 935 -17.39 5.75 -18.08
CA GLY A 935 -16.93 5.63 -19.47
C GLY A 935 -16.11 4.37 -19.80
N SER A 936 -15.95 4.10 -21.11
CA SER A 936 -15.14 3.00 -21.67
C SER A 936 -14.46 3.44 -22.97
N ILE A 937 -13.42 2.72 -23.43
CA ILE A 937 -12.84 2.96 -24.77
C ILE A 937 -13.79 2.43 -25.87
N THR A 938 -14.20 1.18 -25.72
CA THR A 938 -15.16 0.51 -26.61
C THR A 938 -16.57 1.03 -26.37
N SER A 939 -17.29 1.30 -27.45
CA SER A 939 -18.71 1.64 -27.43
C SER A 939 -19.56 0.55 -28.09
N GLY A 940 -20.79 0.35 -27.61
CA GLY A 940 -21.71 -0.64 -28.17
C GLY A 940 -21.36 -2.09 -27.79
N SER A 941 -21.79 -3.05 -28.61
CA SER A 941 -21.71 -4.49 -28.32
C SER A 941 -20.66 -5.26 -29.12
N ALA A 942 -19.85 -4.57 -29.94
CA ALA A 942 -18.80 -5.22 -30.72
C ALA A 942 -17.63 -5.62 -29.81
N LEU A 943 -16.98 -6.76 -30.12
CA LEU A 943 -15.76 -7.14 -29.42
C LEU A 943 -14.69 -6.06 -29.60
N PRO A 944 -13.88 -5.78 -28.56
CA PRO A 944 -12.73 -4.89 -28.68
C PRO A 944 -11.76 -5.44 -29.72
N LYS A 945 -11.29 -4.58 -30.62
CA LYS A 945 -10.38 -4.94 -31.72
C LYS A 945 -9.25 -3.91 -31.80
N PRO A 946 -8.07 -4.17 -31.23
CA PRO A 946 -6.90 -3.37 -31.53
C PRO A 946 -6.59 -3.45 -33.03
N LEU A 947 -5.99 -2.41 -33.58
CA LEU A 947 -5.40 -2.49 -34.92
C LEU A 947 -4.31 -3.56 -34.91
N ALA A 948 -4.27 -4.36 -35.98
CA ALA A 948 -3.31 -5.44 -36.14
C ALA A 948 -2.49 -5.21 -37.39
N ASP A 949 -1.21 -5.61 -37.35
CA ASP A 949 -0.39 -5.63 -38.54
C ASP A 949 -0.98 -6.54 -39.62
N LYS A 950 -0.99 -6.03 -40.84
CA LYS A 950 -1.52 -6.71 -42.02
C LYS A 950 -0.42 -7.34 -42.86
N LEU A 951 0.86 -7.10 -42.59
CA LEU A 951 1.96 -7.56 -43.43
C LEU A 951 2.29 -9.06 -43.27
N THR A 952 1.26 -9.90 -43.24
CA THR A 952 1.38 -11.35 -43.13
C THR A 952 1.00 -12.07 -44.43
N GLY A 953 1.71 -13.16 -44.76
CA GLY A 953 1.37 -14.05 -45.87
C GLY A 953 1.50 -13.48 -47.29
N GLY A 954 2.12 -12.31 -47.44
CA GLY A 954 2.39 -11.65 -48.72
C GLY A 954 3.86 -11.70 -49.15
N THR A 955 4.24 -10.79 -50.04
CA THR A 955 5.60 -10.65 -50.57
C THR A 955 6.08 -9.21 -50.39
N ILE A 956 7.16 -9.05 -49.63
CA ILE A 956 7.89 -7.78 -49.48
C ILE A 956 9.05 -7.74 -50.47
N THR A 957 9.27 -6.60 -51.12
CA THR A 957 10.44 -6.34 -51.96
C THR A 957 11.02 -4.95 -51.67
N ALA A 958 12.32 -4.79 -51.87
CA ALA A 958 13.01 -3.51 -51.75
C ALA A 958 13.74 -3.18 -53.07
N SER A 959 13.89 -1.89 -53.38
CA SER A 959 14.65 -1.45 -54.56
C SER A 959 16.15 -1.73 -54.46
N ALA A 960 16.66 -1.95 -53.25
CA ALA A 960 18.04 -2.35 -52.95
C ALA A 960 18.08 -3.01 -51.56
N GLU A 961 19.05 -3.90 -51.33
CA GLU A 961 19.23 -4.59 -50.04
C GLU A 961 20.66 -5.13 -49.87
N ASN A 962 21.07 -5.39 -48.62
CA ASN A 962 22.40 -5.89 -48.28
C ASN A 962 22.40 -7.40 -47.94
N GLY A 963 22.56 -8.23 -48.97
CA GLY A 963 22.78 -9.66 -48.82
C GLY A 963 21.63 -10.39 -48.13
N THR A 964 21.89 -11.57 -47.57
CA THR A 964 20.84 -12.46 -47.02
C THR A 964 20.41 -12.14 -45.59
N ASN A 965 21.20 -11.36 -44.85
CA ASN A 965 20.96 -11.11 -43.42
C ASN A 965 20.32 -9.74 -43.16
N GLU A 966 20.39 -8.81 -44.13
CA GLU A 966 19.79 -7.48 -44.05
C GLU A 966 18.92 -7.18 -45.28
N ASN A 967 18.08 -8.15 -45.64
CA ASN A 967 17.16 -8.09 -46.79
C ASN A 967 15.76 -7.60 -46.42
N ALA A 968 14.91 -7.38 -47.43
CA ALA A 968 13.57 -6.85 -47.24
C ALA A 968 12.66 -7.72 -46.34
N ALA A 969 12.93 -9.02 -46.20
CA ALA A 969 12.17 -9.90 -45.31
C ALA A 969 12.34 -9.54 -43.83
N LYS A 970 13.42 -8.81 -43.49
CA LYS A 970 13.67 -8.31 -42.14
C LYS A 970 12.73 -7.21 -41.69
N LEU A 971 12.02 -6.58 -42.61
CA LEU A 971 11.06 -5.52 -42.29
C LEU A 971 9.71 -6.03 -41.79
N VAL A 972 9.48 -7.35 -41.87
CA VAL A 972 8.19 -8.00 -41.62
C VAL A 972 8.40 -9.31 -40.85
N ASP A 973 9.50 -9.44 -40.10
CA ASP A 973 9.79 -10.63 -39.29
C ASP A 973 9.37 -10.50 -37.82
N ASP A 974 8.56 -9.48 -37.50
CA ASP A 974 8.02 -9.14 -36.20
C ASP A 974 9.12 -8.96 -35.14
N THR A 975 10.27 -8.40 -35.51
CA THR A 975 11.32 -8.11 -34.52
C THR A 975 12.22 -6.91 -34.81
N SER A 976 12.42 -6.10 -33.77
CA SER A 976 13.37 -4.97 -33.83
C SER A 976 14.85 -5.39 -33.70
N LEU A 977 15.13 -6.69 -33.54
CA LEU A 977 16.49 -7.22 -33.42
C LEU A 977 17.13 -7.49 -34.78
N SER A 978 16.33 -7.53 -35.86
CA SER A 978 16.78 -7.67 -37.23
C SER A 978 16.66 -6.32 -37.95
N LYS A 979 17.20 -6.20 -39.18
CA LYS A 979 17.03 -4.99 -39.99
C LYS A 979 17.20 -5.24 -41.47
N TRP A 980 16.59 -4.39 -42.28
CA TRP A 980 16.93 -4.21 -43.69
C TRP A 980 17.91 -3.03 -43.85
N LEU A 981 18.86 -3.17 -44.76
CA LEU A 981 19.84 -2.14 -45.12
C LEU A 981 19.97 -2.03 -46.64
N ALA A 982 20.01 -0.81 -47.17
CA ALA A 982 20.31 -0.54 -48.57
C ALA A 982 21.48 0.46 -48.69
N PHE A 983 22.43 0.18 -49.59
CA PHE A 983 23.50 1.11 -49.96
C PHE A 983 23.02 2.22 -50.91
N ALA A 984 21.97 2.92 -50.50
CA ALA A 984 21.40 4.06 -51.19
C ALA A 984 20.81 5.05 -50.18
N THR A 985 20.79 6.33 -50.55
CA THR A 985 20.20 7.41 -49.74
C THR A 985 18.67 7.48 -49.84
N THR A 986 18.09 6.76 -50.79
CA THR A 986 16.66 6.63 -51.05
C THR A 986 16.34 5.19 -51.39
N ALA A 987 15.14 4.73 -51.04
CA ALA A 987 14.70 3.37 -51.34
C ALA A 987 13.18 3.28 -51.49
N THR A 988 12.71 2.29 -52.25
CA THR A 988 11.29 1.93 -52.29
C THR A 988 11.10 0.54 -51.71
N LEU A 989 10.25 0.43 -50.70
CA LEU A 989 9.78 -0.81 -50.10
C LEU A 989 8.37 -1.06 -50.60
N SER A 990 8.08 -2.27 -51.11
CA SER A 990 6.77 -2.61 -51.67
C SER A 990 6.28 -3.94 -51.12
N TYR A 991 5.07 -3.93 -50.57
CA TYR A 991 4.38 -5.11 -50.08
C TYR A 991 3.18 -5.45 -50.96
N GLN A 992 3.07 -6.71 -51.37
CA GLN A 992 1.91 -7.27 -52.03
C GLN A 992 1.28 -8.34 -51.16
N PHE A 993 -0.01 -8.20 -50.82
CA PHE A 993 -0.71 -9.23 -50.06
C PHE A 993 -0.89 -10.52 -50.88
N GLY A 994 -0.80 -11.66 -50.19
CA GLY A 994 -1.01 -12.98 -50.79
C GLY A 994 -2.46 -13.19 -51.24
N GLY A 995 -2.66 -14.10 -52.21
CA GLY A 995 -4.00 -14.57 -52.61
C GLY A 995 -4.93 -13.50 -53.21
N GLY A 996 -4.41 -12.33 -53.62
CA GLY A 996 -5.23 -11.23 -54.14
C GLY A 996 -5.99 -10.45 -53.05
N ALA A 997 -5.65 -10.63 -51.78
CA ALA A 997 -6.25 -9.89 -50.68
C ALA A 997 -6.01 -8.38 -50.82
N SER A 998 -6.95 -7.58 -50.34
CA SER A 998 -6.82 -6.13 -50.23
C SER A 998 -7.15 -5.70 -48.81
N GLN A 999 -6.33 -4.83 -48.22
CA GLN A 999 -6.46 -4.40 -46.84
C GLN A 999 -6.64 -2.88 -46.76
N VAL A 1000 -7.48 -2.42 -45.84
CA VAL A 1000 -7.55 -1.00 -45.47
C VAL A 1000 -6.50 -0.76 -44.40
N VAL A 1001 -5.60 0.18 -44.63
CA VAL A 1001 -4.60 0.62 -43.64
C VAL A 1001 -5.06 1.92 -43.00
N LYS A 1002 -5.01 1.97 -41.67
CA LYS A 1002 -5.38 3.13 -40.83
C LYS A 1002 -4.18 3.80 -40.21
N GLN A 1003 -3.13 3.04 -39.92
CA GLN A 1003 -1.86 3.54 -39.41
C GLN A 1003 -0.71 2.71 -39.99
N TYR A 1004 0.49 3.24 -39.98
CA TYR A 1004 1.71 2.45 -40.23
C TYR A 1004 2.76 2.80 -39.20
N THR A 1005 3.66 1.87 -38.91
CA THR A 1005 4.79 2.09 -38.01
C THR A 1005 6.09 1.98 -38.76
N LEU A 1006 7.11 2.73 -38.34
CA LEU A 1006 8.49 2.52 -38.76
C LEU A 1006 9.34 2.34 -37.51
N THR A 1007 10.22 1.34 -37.52
CA THR A 1007 11.15 1.09 -36.41
C THR A 1007 12.58 1.38 -36.84
N SER A 1008 13.26 2.29 -36.14
CA SER A 1008 14.68 2.58 -36.41
C SER A 1008 15.56 1.35 -36.14
N ALA A 1009 16.66 1.20 -36.88
CA ALA A 1009 17.62 0.14 -36.62
C ALA A 1009 18.48 0.38 -35.36
N ASP A 1010 19.45 -0.50 -35.13
CA ASP A 1010 20.22 -0.60 -33.89
C ASP A 1010 21.51 0.24 -33.85
N ASP A 1011 22.05 0.68 -34.99
CA ASP A 1011 23.43 1.19 -35.08
C ASP A 1011 23.56 2.69 -35.43
N VAL A 1012 23.25 3.12 -36.66
CA VAL A 1012 23.63 4.44 -37.22
C VAL A 1012 22.41 5.32 -37.48
N PRO A 1013 22.14 6.36 -36.64
CA PRO A 1013 21.01 7.28 -36.84
C PRO A 1013 20.98 7.99 -38.19
N GLY A 1014 22.16 8.25 -38.77
CA GLY A 1014 22.31 8.88 -40.09
C GLY A 1014 21.59 8.15 -41.24
N ARG A 1015 21.32 6.85 -41.08
CA ARG A 1015 20.73 5.97 -42.08
C ARG A 1015 19.21 5.84 -41.96
N ASP A 1016 18.60 6.36 -40.91
CA ASP A 1016 17.16 6.24 -40.75
C ASP A 1016 16.40 7.10 -41.77
N PRO A 1017 15.18 6.71 -42.17
CA PRO A 1017 14.35 7.53 -43.04
C PRO A 1017 14.01 8.88 -42.40
N LYS A 1018 14.23 9.96 -43.15
CA LYS A 1018 13.90 11.34 -42.77
C LYS A 1018 12.63 11.83 -43.46
N ASN A 1019 12.48 11.48 -44.74
CA ASN A 1019 11.35 11.87 -45.60
C ASN A 1019 10.83 10.66 -46.36
N TRP A 1020 9.52 10.50 -46.47
CA TRP A 1020 8.93 9.42 -47.25
C TRP A 1020 7.49 9.70 -47.70
N THR A 1021 7.00 8.86 -48.60
CA THR A 1021 5.59 8.83 -49.03
C THR A 1021 5.07 7.40 -48.95
N LEU A 1022 3.90 7.20 -48.33
CA LEU A 1022 3.16 5.94 -48.34
C LEU A 1022 2.10 5.97 -49.44
N GLN A 1023 2.02 4.92 -50.24
CA GLN A 1023 1.07 4.82 -51.36
C GLN A 1023 0.38 3.45 -51.39
N GLY A 1024 -0.87 3.43 -51.84
CA GLY A 1024 -1.67 2.23 -52.08
C GLY A 1024 -1.95 2.01 -53.56
N SER A 1025 -2.05 0.74 -53.98
CA SER A 1025 -2.40 0.36 -55.35
C SER A 1025 -3.26 -0.90 -55.39
N THR A 1026 -4.22 -0.94 -56.31
CA THR A 1026 -5.07 -2.11 -56.57
C THR A 1026 -4.53 -2.99 -57.71
N ASP A 1027 -3.75 -2.41 -58.63
CA ASP A 1027 -3.27 -3.04 -59.87
C ASP A 1027 -1.74 -3.18 -59.93
N GLY A 1028 -1.00 -2.49 -59.06
CA GLY A 1028 0.47 -2.42 -59.06
C GLY A 1028 1.06 -1.37 -60.01
N THR A 1029 0.25 -0.72 -60.83
CA THR A 1029 0.68 0.29 -61.80
C THR A 1029 0.19 1.70 -61.45
N THR A 1030 -1.04 1.81 -60.97
CA THR A 1030 -1.67 3.05 -60.53
C THR A 1030 -1.52 3.18 -59.03
N TRP A 1031 -0.81 4.21 -58.58
CA TRP A 1031 -0.50 4.43 -57.16
C TRP A 1031 -1.17 5.69 -56.64
N VAL A 1032 -1.88 5.55 -55.52
CA VAL A 1032 -2.52 6.66 -54.81
C VAL A 1032 -1.68 7.00 -53.60
N THR A 1033 -1.25 8.27 -53.48
CA THR A 1033 -0.59 8.76 -52.26
C THR A 1033 -1.57 8.79 -51.10
N LEU A 1034 -1.23 8.10 -50.03
CA LEU A 1034 -2.03 8.03 -48.81
C LEU A 1034 -1.48 8.91 -47.70
N ASP A 1035 -0.15 9.07 -47.65
CA ASP A 1035 0.53 9.91 -46.67
C ASP A 1035 1.90 10.39 -47.19
N THR A 1036 2.33 11.57 -46.75
CA THR A 1036 3.66 12.13 -47.04
C THR A 1036 4.23 12.74 -45.78
N ARG A 1037 5.45 12.32 -45.41
CA ARG A 1037 6.16 12.78 -44.21
C ARG A 1037 7.51 13.37 -44.56
N SER A 1038 7.90 14.37 -43.78
CA SER A 1038 9.15 15.09 -43.99
C SER A 1038 9.75 15.54 -42.66
N ASN A 1039 11.08 15.50 -42.59
CA ASN A 1039 11.88 16.00 -41.48
C ASN A 1039 11.52 15.35 -40.14
N LEU A 1040 11.40 14.02 -40.14
CA LEU A 1040 11.20 13.22 -38.95
C LEU A 1040 12.51 12.59 -38.49
N ASP A 1041 12.67 12.46 -37.17
CA ASP A 1041 13.83 11.86 -36.52
C ASP A 1041 13.40 10.70 -35.59
N PHE A 1042 14.31 9.78 -35.30
CA PHE A 1042 14.15 8.80 -34.22
C PHE A 1042 15.06 9.22 -33.06
N SER A 1043 14.47 9.45 -31.88
CA SER A 1043 15.22 9.95 -30.70
C SER A 1043 16.12 8.88 -30.09
N ASP A 1044 15.78 7.62 -30.30
CA ASP A 1044 16.47 6.45 -29.75
C ASP A 1044 16.69 5.40 -30.85
N ARG A 1045 17.43 4.33 -30.54
CA ARG A 1045 17.57 3.16 -31.40
C ARG A 1045 16.49 2.15 -31.10
N ARG A 1046 16.12 1.34 -32.11
CA ARG A 1046 14.98 0.42 -32.01
C ARG A 1046 13.70 1.09 -31.50
N GLN A 1047 13.50 2.35 -31.90
CA GLN A 1047 12.31 3.11 -31.60
C GLN A 1047 11.26 2.87 -32.68
N THR A 1048 10.09 2.40 -32.29
CA THR A 1048 8.90 2.32 -33.15
C THR A 1048 8.13 3.63 -33.11
N ARG A 1049 7.84 4.22 -34.28
CA ARG A 1049 7.00 5.42 -34.41
C ARG A 1049 5.79 5.12 -35.27
N ALA A 1050 4.61 5.57 -34.85
CA ALA A 1050 3.35 5.34 -35.55
C ALA A 1050 2.85 6.61 -36.27
N PHE A 1051 2.18 6.42 -37.41
CA PHE A 1051 1.69 7.49 -38.26
C PHE A 1051 0.26 7.18 -38.71
N VAL A 1052 -0.65 8.14 -38.54
CA VAL A 1052 -2.06 7.97 -38.92
C VAL A 1052 -2.25 8.22 -40.42
N VAL A 1053 -3.09 7.40 -41.05
CA VAL A 1053 -3.44 7.49 -42.47
C VAL A 1053 -4.95 7.66 -42.62
N ALA A 1054 -5.37 8.73 -43.29
CA ALA A 1054 -6.76 8.96 -43.63
C ALA A 1054 -7.18 8.10 -44.84
N ASN A 1055 -7.36 6.80 -44.63
CA ASN A 1055 -7.70 5.86 -45.70
C ASN A 1055 -8.90 4.96 -45.34
N ASN A 1056 -9.83 4.81 -46.28
CA ASN A 1056 -10.98 3.90 -46.21
C ASN A 1056 -11.01 2.92 -47.38
N THR A 1057 -10.05 3.00 -48.30
CA THR A 1057 -9.95 2.17 -49.49
C THR A 1057 -9.03 0.99 -49.20
N ALA A 1058 -9.49 -0.21 -49.56
CA ALA A 1058 -8.67 -1.41 -49.48
C ALA A 1058 -7.75 -1.48 -50.71
N TYR A 1059 -6.46 -1.72 -50.49
CA TYR A 1059 -5.46 -1.88 -51.55
C TYR A 1059 -4.80 -3.24 -51.47
N SER A 1060 -4.48 -3.83 -52.63
CA SER A 1060 -3.78 -5.12 -52.74
C SER A 1060 -2.27 -4.99 -52.60
N ARG A 1061 -1.75 -3.76 -52.74
CA ARG A 1061 -0.35 -3.41 -52.61
C ARG A 1061 -0.18 -2.08 -51.89
N TYR A 1062 0.88 -2.00 -51.09
CA TYR A 1062 1.34 -0.77 -50.46
C TYR A 1062 2.82 -0.58 -50.78
N ARG A 1063 3.27 0.67 -50.92
CA ARG A 1063 4.69 0.99 -51.02
C ARG A 1063 5.09 2.19 -50.18
N LEU A 1064 6.23 2.08 -49.51
CA LEU A 1064 6.90 3.16 -48.79
C LEU A 1064 8.06 3.66 -49.64
N GLN A 1065 7.99 4.92 -50.08
CA GLN A 1065 9.04 5.56 -50.85
C GLN A 1065 9.86 6.47 -49.93
N ILE A 1066 11.01 6.00 -49.48
CA ILE A 1066 11.97 6.79 -48.70
C ILE A 1066 12.70 7.71 -49.66
N THR A 1067 12.52 9.02 -49.47
CA THR A 1067 13.02 10.07 -50.37
C THR A 1067 14.23 10.81 -49.81
N ALA A 1068 14.51 10.68 -48.51
CA ALA A 1068 15.75 11.12 -47.89
C ALA A 1068 15.98 10.39 -46.55
N ASN A 1069 17.25 10.26 -46.18
CA ASN A 1069 17.73 9.90 -44.84
C ASN A 1069 18.43 11.12 -44.19
N HIS A 1070 19.16 10.92 -43.09
CA HIS A 1070 19.90 11.98 -42.38
C HIS A 1070 21.33 12.22 -42.93
N GLY A 1071 21.58 11.89 -44.19
CA GLY A 1071 22.82 12.21 -44.90
C GLY A 1071 23.86 11.07 -44.94
N ALA A 1072 23.53 9.87 -44.45
CA ALA A 1072 24.36 8.69 -44.66
C ALA A 1072 24.25 8.18 -46.11
N ALA A 1073 25.25 7.41 -46.57
CA ALA A 1073 25.21 6.78 -47.89
C ALA A 1073 24.22 5.60 -47.97
N GLU A 1074 23.82 5.06 -46.82
CA GLU A 1074 22.91 3.93 -46.70
C GLU A 1074 21.59 4.32 -46.02
N THR A 1075 20.54 3.52 -46.25
CA THR A 1075 19.24 3.65 -45.60
C THR A 1075 18.88 2.34 -44.92
N GLN A 1076 18.28 2.41 -43.73
CA GLN A 1076 17.92 1.22 -42.96
C GLN A 1076 16.61 1.35 -42.18
N LEU A 1077 16.00 0.22 -41.86
CA LEU A 1077 14.85 0.10 -40.97
C LEU A 1077 14.86 -1.29 -40.31
N ALA A 1078 14.45 -1.37 -39.05
CA ALA A 1078 14.27 -2.64 -38.37
C ALA A 1078 12.97 -3.31 -38.79
N GLU A 1079 11.84 -2.61 -38.69
CA GLU A 1079 10.50 -3.14 -38.99
C GLU A 1079 9.64 -2.07 -39.68
N TRP A 1080 8.67 -2.51 -40.50
CA TRP A 1080 7.60 -1.71 -41.06
C TRP A 1080 6.27 -2.45 -40.88
N GLU A 1081 5.29 -1.86 -40.17
CA GLU A 1081 3.94 -2.44 -40.05
C GLU A 1081 2.90 -1.62 -40.81
N LEU A 1082 1.85 -2.30 -41.30
CA LEU A 1082 0.65 -1.68 -41.83
C LEU A 1082 -0.56 -2.09 -40.98
N LEU A 1083 -1.02 -1.18 -40.14
CA LEU A 1083 -2.06 -1.45 -39.14
C LEU A 1083 -3.45 -1.12 -39.70
N GLY A 1084 -4.41 -2.04 -39.55
CA GLY A 1084 -5.77 -1.87 -40.07
C GLY A 1084 -6.84 -2.78 -39.51
#